data_AF-A0A1P8BFG3-F1
#
_entry.id   AF-A0A1P8BFG3-F1
#
_cell.length_a   1.000
_cell.length_b   1.000
_cell.length_c   1.000
_cell.angle_alpha   90.00
_cell.angle_beta   90.00
_cell.angle_gamma   90.00
#
_symmetry.space_group_name_H-M   'P 1'
#
loop_
_entity.id
_entity.type
_entity.pdbx_description
1 polymer ?
#
loop_
_entity_poly.entity_id
_entity_poly.type
_entity_poly.pdbx_seq_one_letter_code
_entity_poly.pdbx_strand_id
1 'polypeptide(L)'
;MAHMVRASSGLSYPERFYAAASYVGLDGSQSSVKQLSSKFSNDTSLLLYTLHQQATLGPCSIPKPSAWNPVEQSKWKSWQGLGTMPSIEAMRLFVKILEEADPGWYPRTSNSVLDPAVHVQINSTKAEPSFESGASFGETKTITSEDGRLTETQDKDVVLEDPDTVSVYNQWTAPRTSGQPPKARYQHGAAVIQDKMYMYGGNHNGRYLGDLHVLDLKNWTWSRVETKVVTGSQETSSPAKLTHCAGHSLIPWDNQLLSIGGHTKDPSESMPVMVFDLHCCSWSILKTYGKPPISRGGQSVTLVGKSLVIFGGQDAKRSLLNDLHILDLDTMTWEEIDAVGSPPTPRSDHAAAVHAERYLLIFGGGSHATCFDDLHVLDLQTMEWSRHTQQGDAPTPRAGHAGVTIGENWYIVGGGDNKSGASKTVVLNMSTLAWSVVTSVQEHVPLASEGLSLVVSSYNGEDIVVAFGGYNGHYNNEVNVLKPSHKSSLKSKIMGASAVPDSFSAVNNATTRDIESEIKVSQEGKVEGKADRIITTLKSEKEEVEASLNKEKIQTLQLKEELAEIDTRNTELYKELQSVRNQLAAEQSRCFKLEVEVAELRQKLQTMETLQKELELLQRQRAVASEQAATMNAKRQSSGGVWGWLAGTPPPKT
;
A
#
# COMPACT_ATOMS: atom_id res chain seq x y z
N MET A 1 29.47 17.55 -25.12
CA MET A 1 28.49 18.64 -25.12
C MET A 1 27.50 18.37 -26.24
N ALA A 2 26.32 17.89 -25.89
CA ALA A 2 25.08 18.07 -26.66
C ALA A 2 23.99 18.06 -25.60
N HIS A 3 23.37 19.23 -25.46
CA HIS A 3 22.37 19.51 -24.45
C HIS A 3 21.19 18.54 -24.51
N MET A 4 20.78 18.15 -23.31
CA MET A 4 19.41 17.93 -22.86
C MET A 4 18.34 18.52 -23.81
N VAL A 5 17.43 17.68 -24.30
CA VAL A 5 16.04 18.09 -24.52
C VAL A 5 15.16 17.18 -23.68
N ARG A 6 14.73 17.77 -22.57
CA ARG A 6 13.61 17.40 -21.72
C ARG A 6 12.36 17.39 -22.60
N ALA A 7 11.67 16.26 -22.74
CA ALA A 7 10.32 16.23 -23.31
C ALA A 7 9.30 16.08 -22.18
N SER A 8 9.16 17.13 -21.37
CA SER A 8 7.95 17.35 -20.57
C SER A 8 6.94 18.08 -21.45
N SER A 9 6.02 17.34 -22.08
CA SER A 9 4.64 17.76 -22.41
C SER A 9 4.08 16.80 -23.47
N GLY A 10 3.54 15.67 -23.03
CA GLY A 10 2.70 14.84 -23.89
C GLY A 10 1.35 15.53 -24.09
N LEU A 11 0.87 15.68 -25.33
CA LEU A 11 -0.46 16.22 -25.63
C LEU A 11 -1.54 15.66 -24.67
N SER A 12 -2.52 16.48 -24.29
CA SER A 12 -3.70 16.02 -23.55
C SER A 12 -4.54 15.07 -24.40
N TYR A 13 -5.49 14.37 -23.77
CA TYR A 13 -6.57 13.74 -24.51
C TYR A 13 -7.62 14.81 -24.82
N PRO A 14 -8.17 14.86 -26.06
CA PRO A 14 -8.08 13.84 -27.10
C PRO A 14 -6.92 14.03 -28.11
N GLU A 15 -6.11 15.09 -28.03
CA GLU A 15 -5.10 15.41 -29.05
C GLU A 15 -4.04 14.31 -29.21
N ARG A 16 -3.61 13.69 -28.10
CA ARG A 16 -2.66 12.55 -28.11
C ARG A 16 -3.19 11.35 -28.85
N PHE A 17 -4.50 11.09 -28.74
CA PHE A 17 -5.16 10.01 -29.46
C PHE A 17 -5.19 10.28 -30.97
N TYR A 18 -5.51 11.50 -31.40
CA TYR A 18 -5.53 11.82 -32.83
C TYR A 18 -4.13 11.81 -33.45
N ALA A 19 -3.10 12.26 -32.72
CA ALA A 19 -1.71 12.12 -33.15
C ALA A 19 -1.29 10.65 -33.32
N ALA A 20 -1.68 9.79 -32.36
CA ALA A 20 -1.48 8.35 -32.43
C ALA A 20 -2.24 7.72 -33.60
N ALA A 21 -3.50 8.12 -33.82
CA ALA A 21 -4.34 7.63 -34.90
C ALA A 21 -3.74 7.98 -36.27
N SER A 22 -3.24 9.20 -36.45
CA SER A 22 -2.54 9.59 -37.67
C SER A 22 -1.25 8.79 -37.89
N TYR A 23 -0.48 8.53 -36.83
CA TYR A 23 0.73 7.72 -36.92
C TYR A 23 0.52 6.31 -37.47
N VAL A 24 -0.60 5.69 -37.08
CA VAL A 24 -0.96 4.34 -37.52
C VAL A 24 -1.80 4.35 -38.81
N GLY A 25 -2.07 5.53 -39.38
CA GLY A 25 -2.83 5.69 -40.61
C GLY A 25 -4.34 5.51 -40.43
N LEU A 26 -4.91 5.85 -39.28
CA LEU A 26 -6.36 5.80 -39.01
C LEU A 26 -7.02 7.20 -39.02
N ASP A 27 -6.33 8.22 -39.55
CA ASP A 27 -6.81 9.61 -39.64
C ASP A 27 -7.80 9.90 -40.79
N GLY A 28 -8.17 8.89 -41.58
CA GLY A 28 -9.10 9.02 -42.70
C GLY A 28 -8.47 9.38 -44.05
N SER A 29 -7.13 9.41 -44.17
CA SER A 29 -6.44 9.60 -45.45
C SER A 29 -6.48 8.33 -46.34
N GLN A 30 -6.51 8.51 -47.68
CA GLN A 30 -6.76 7.44 -48.66
C GLN A 30 -5.66 6.34 -48.77
N SER A 31 -4.56 6.44 -48.01
CA SER A 31 -3.47 5.43 -47.96
C SER A 31 -3.50 4.48 -46.75
N SER A 32 -4.52 4.60 -45.91
CA SER A 32 -4.61 4.09 -44.52
C SER A 32 -4.49 2.57 -44.31
N VAL A 33 -5.21 1.74 -45.08
CA VAL A 33 -5.37 0.32 -44.72
C VAL A 33 -4.11 -0.53 -44.93
N LYS A 34 -3.22 -0.16 -45.86
CA LYS A 34 -1.96 -0.88 -46.12
C LYS A 34 -0.85 -0.58 -45.11
N GLN A 35 -0.94 0.55 -44.41
CA GLN A 35 0.10 1.02 -43.48
C GLN A 35 -0.05 0.38 -42.09
N LEU A 36 -1.28 0.09 -41.67
CA LEU A 36 -1.57 -0.60 -40.41
C LEU A 36 -1.13 -2.08 -40.46
N SER A 37 -1.50 -2.80 -41.52
CA SER A 37 -1.22 -4.24 -41.67
C SER A 37 0.23 -4.58 -41.99
N SER A 38 1.02 -3.61 -42.48
CA SER A 38 2.46 -3.83 -42.76
C SER A 38 3.34 -3.53 -41.54
N LYS A 39 2.82 -2.80 -40.55
CA LYS A 39 3.60 -2.31 -39.40
C LYS A 39 3.34 -3.09 -38.11
N PHE A 40 2.16 -3.66 -37.96
CA PHE A 40 1.76 -4.35 -36.74
C PHE A 40 1.24 -5.77 -37.04
N SER A 41 1.26 -6.65 -36.03
CA SER A 41 0.64 -7.98 -36.17
C SER A 41 -0.86 -7.85 -36.48
N ASN A 42 -1.46 -8.88 -37.07
CA ASN A 42 -2.88 -8.88 -37.41
C ASN A 42 -3.77 -8.63 -36.18
N ASP A 43 -3.42 -9.19 -35.02
CA ASP A 43 -4.16 -9.01 -33.77
C ASP A 43 -4.04 -7.58 -33.23
N THR A 44 -2.84 -6.99 -33.28
CA THR A 44 -2.61 -5.60 -32.87
C THR A 44 -3.33 -4.63 -33.81
N SER A 45 -3.27 -4.88 -35.12
CA SER A 45 -3.98 -4.08 -36.13
C SER A 45 -5.49 -4.13 -35.91
N LEU A 46 -6.03 -5.30 -35.55
CA LEU A 46 -7.44 -5.49 -35.25
C LEU A 46 -7.85 -4.73 -33.99
N LEU A 47 -7.05 -4.79 -32.92
CA LEU A 47 -7.27 -4.06 -31.66
C LEU A 47 -7.20 -2.54 -31.84
N LEU A 48 -6.18 -2.04 -32.55
CA LEU A 48 -6.05 -0.61 -32.85
C LEU A 48 -7.26 -0.14 -33.68
N TYR A 49 -7.68 -0.92 -34.68
CA TYR A 49 -8.86 -0.59 -35.46
C TYR A 49 -10.13 -0.52 -34.60
N THR A 50 -10.42 -1.52 -33.77
CA THR A 50 -11.68 -1.54 -32.99
C THR A 50 -11.71 -0.49 -31.89
N LEU A 51 -10.58 -0.22 -31.23
CA LEU A 51 -10.47 0.87 -30.26
C LEU A 51 -10.62 2.24 -30.91
N HIS A 52 -10.11 2.42 -32.12
CA HIS A 52 -10.36 3.64 -32.90
C HIS A 52 -11.86 3.82 -33.21
N GLN A 53 -12.55 2.76 -33.65
CA GLN A 53 -13.99 2.81 -33.89
C GLN A 53 -14.78 3.10 -32.60
N GLN A 54 -14.43 2.46 -31.48
CA GLN A 54 -15.06 2.72 -30.18
C GLN A 54 -14.81 4.15 -29.67
N ALA A 55 -13.61 4.69 -29.90
CA ALA A 55 -13.24 6.04 -29.50
C ALA A 55 -13.98 7.12 -30.31
N THR A 56 -14.19 6.89 -31.60
CA THR A 56 -14.75 7.89 -32.54
C THR A 56 -16.25 7.76 -32.77
N LEU A 57 -16.78 6.53 -32.77
CA LEU A 57 -18.18 6.23 -33.09
C LEU A 57 -18.96 5.65 -31.89
N GLY A 58 -18.27 5.24 -30.82
CA GLY A 58 -18.90 4.62 -29.65
C GLY A 58 -19.21 3.13 -29.85
N PRO A 59 -20.18 2.57 -29.09
CA PRO A 59 -20.53 1.16 -29.17
C PRO A 59 -20.91 0.71 -30.59
N CYS A 60 -20.55 -0.52 -30.93
CA CYS A 60 -20.83 -1.11 -32.25
C CYS A 60 -22.33 -1.09 -32.59
N SER A 61 -22.73 -0.18 -33.48
CA SER A 61 -24.11 0.00 -33.96
C SER A 61 -24.33 -0.55 -35.37
N ILE A 62 -23.28 -1.09 -36.00
CA ILE A 62 -23.34 -1.65 -37.35
C ILE A 62 -23.94 -3.07 -37.34
N PRO A 63 -24.79 -3.41 -38.33
CA PRO A 63 -25.38 -4.74 -38.42
C PRO A 63 -24.31 -5.80 -38.68
N LYS A 64 -24.57 -7.02 -38.20
CA LYS A 64 -23.65 -8.15 -38.34
C LYS A 64 -23.33 -8.41 -39.82
N PRO A 65 -22.05 -8.44 -40.23
CA PRO A 65 -21.66 -8.65 -41.61
C PRO A 65 -21.85 -10.11 -42.06
N SER A 66 -21.86 -10.31 -43.38
CA SER A 66 -22.00 -11.63 -44.03
C SER A 66 -20.88 -12.59 -43.60
N ALA A 67 -21.24 -13.86 -43.37
CA ALA A 67 -20.29 -14.92 -43.01
C ALA A 67 -19.25 -15.22 -44.11
N TRP A 68 -19.45 -14.71 -45.32
CA TRP A 68 -18.52 -14.86 -46.46
C TRP A 68 -17.38 -13.84 -46.46
N ASN A 69 -17.29 -12.95 -45.46
CA ASN A 69 -16.19 -12.00 -45.28
C ASN A 69 -15.54 -12.13 -43.88
N PRO A 70 -14.51 -13.00 -43.73
CA PRO A 70 -13.90 -13.31 -42.44
C PRO A 70 -13.26 -12.09 -41.75
N VAL A 71 -12.71 -11.14 -42.52
CA VAL A 71 -12.04 -9.96 -41.97
C VAL A 71 -13.05 -9.00 -41.35
N GLU A 72 -14.14 -8.72 -42.07
CA GLU A 72 -15.21 -7.86 -41.54
C GLU A 72 -15.93 -8.53 -40.35
N GLN A 73 -16.04 -9.87 -40.35
CA GLN A 73 -16.57 -10.60 -39.21
C GLN A 73 -15.67 -10.48 -37.97
N SER A 74 -14.34 -10.57 -38.12
CA SER A 74 -13.39 -10.40 -37.01
C SER A 74 -13.38 -8.97 -36.46
N LYS A 75 -13.46 -7.95 -37.33
CA LYS A 75 -13.61 -6.54 -36.95
C LYS A 75 -14.90 -6.30 -36.17
N TRP A 76 -16.02 -6.78 -36.72
CA TRP A 76 -17.33 -6.63 -36.09
C TRP A 76 -17.40 -7.33 -34.74
N LYS A 77 -16.94 -8.58 -34.65
CA LYS A 77 -16.94 -9.36 -33.40
C LYS A 77 -16.07 -8.71 -32.33
N SER A 78 -14.90 -8.20 -32.73
CA SER A 78 -13.97 -7.54 -31.81
C SER A 78 -14.50 -6.18 -31.33
N TRP A 79 -15.14 -5.39 -32.19
CA TRP A 79 -15.76 -4.13 -31.80
C TRP A 79 -17.01 -4.36 -30.93
N GLN A 80 -17.85 -5.34 -31.27
CA GLN A 80 -18.97 -5.74 -30.41
C GLN A 80 -18.51 -6.18 -29.02
N GLY A 81 -17.35 -6.86 -28.93
CA GLY A 81 -16.75 -7.29 -27.67
C GLY A 81 -16.33 -6.15 -26.72
N LEU A 82 -16.18 -4.91 -27.22
CA LEU A 82 -15.88 -3.74 -26.38
C LEU A 82 -17.11 -3.19 -25.65
N GLY A 83 -18.32 -3.61 -26.01
CA GLY A 83 -19.56 -3.26 -25.32
C GLY A 83 -19.77 -1.76 -25.14
N THR A 84 -20.07 -1.33 -23.92
CA THR A 84 -20.35 0.07 -23.55
C THR A 84 -19.11 0.84 -23.10
N MET A 85 -17.92 0.45 -23.55
CA MET A 85 -16.67 1.13 -23.19
C MET A 85 -16.73 2.65 -23.52
N PRO A 86 -16.45 3.54 -22.56
CA PRO A 86 -16.38 4.98 -22.80
C PRO A 86 -15.35 5.37 -23.86
N SER A 87 -15.68 6.36 -24.69
CA SER A 87 -14.80 6.88 -25.75
C SER A 87 -13.41 7.28 -25.23
N ILE A 88 -13.33 7.94 -24.07
CA ILE A 88 -12.06 8.34 -23.45
C ILE A 88 -11.20 7.14 -23.00
N GLU A 89 -11.82 6.03 -22.62
CA GLU A 89 -11.14 4.80 -22.25
C GLU A 89 -10.60 4.09 -23.49
N ALA A 90 -11.39 4.04 -24.56
CA ALA A 90 -10.94 3.53 -25.86
C ALA A 90 -9.76 4.34 -26.43
N MET A 91 -9.77 5.67 -26.29
CA MET A 91 -8.65 6.54 -26.68
C MET A 91 -7.36 6.23 -25.90
N ARG A 92 -7.46 6.01 -24.60
CA ARG A 92 -6.31 5.68 -23.74
C ARG A 92 -5.73 4.31 -24.04
N LEU A 93 -6.59 3.31 -24.20
CA LEU A 93 -6.18 1.95 -24.58
C LEU A 93 -5.53 1.93 -25.96
N PHE A 94 -6.05 2.70 -26.91
CA PHE A 94 -5.46 2.84 -28.24
C PHE A 94 -4.01 3.35 -28.18
N VAL A 95 -3.78 4.45 -27.46
CA VAL A 95 -2.43 5.03 -27.29
C VAL A 95 -1.51 4.07 -26.55
N LYS A 96 -2.01 3.40 -25.50
CA LYS A 96 -1.23 2.42 -24.72
C LYS A 96 -0.77 1.23 -25.57
N ILE A 97 -1.67 0.63 -26.35
CA ILE A 97 -1.33 -0.48 -27.25
C ILE A 97 -0.32 -0.03 -28.31
N LEU A 98 -0.44 1.20 -28.82
CA LEU A 98 0.54 1.76 -29.74
C LEU A 98 1.92 1.96 -29.08
N GLU A 99 1.96 2.44 -27.83
CA GLU A 99 3.21 2.61 -27.07
C GLU A 99 3.90 1.27 -26.77
N GLU A 100 3.13 0.24 -26.48
CA GLU A 100 3.64 -1.12 -26.29
C GLU A 100 4.13 -1.74 -27.60
N ALA A 101 3.41 -1.52 -28.70
CA ALA A 101 3.77 -2.06 -30.01
C ALA A 101 4.93 -1.30 -30.68
N ASP A 102 5.05 0.01 -30.45
CA ASP A 102 6.13 0.85 -30.99
C ASP A 102 6.47 2.03 -30.06
N PRO A 103 7.34 1.84 -29.04
CA PRO A 103 7.68 2.84 -28.03
C PRO A 103 8.27 4.16 -28.56
N GLY A 104 8.74 4.18 -29.82
CA GLY A 104 9.34 5.36 -30.44
C GLY A 104 8.37 6.20 -31.30
N TRP A 105 7.07 5.95 -31.27
CA TRP A 105 6.11 6.61 -32.17
C TRP A 105 5.98 8.13 -31.95
N TYR A 106 6.04 8.58 -30.68
CA TYR A 106 5.78 9.99 -30.31
C TYR A 106 6.89 10.98 -30.74
N PRO A 107 8.19 10.65 -30.60
CA PRO A 107 9.27 11.48 -31.18
C PRO A 107 9.27 11.54 -32.71
N ARG A 108 8.66 10.56 -33.39
CA ARG A 108 8.63 10.48 -34.86
C ARG A 108 7.47 11.24 -35.49
N THR A 109 6.38 11.45 -34.76
CA THR A 109 5.22 12.25 -35.18
C THR A 109 5.39 13.74 -34.93
N SER A 110 6.17 14.11 -33.91
CA SER A 110 6.45 15.52 -33.56
C SER A 110 7.35 16.23 -34.57
N ASN A 111 8.07 15.50 -35.43
CA ASN A 111 8.85 16.09 -36.53
C ASN A 111 8.03 16.34 -37.82
N SER A 112 6.74 16.00 -37.84
CA SER A 112 5.90 16.10 -39.05
C SER A 112 4.67 17.01 -38.95
N VAL A 113 4.51 17.78 -37.86
CA VAL A 113 3.44 18.79 -37.79
C VAL A 113 3.96 20.08 -38.43
N LEU A 114 3.55 20.30 -39.69
CA LEU A 114 3.69 21.58 -40.38
C LEU A 114 2.78 22.61 -39.70
N ASP A 115 3.41 23.63 -39.10
CA ASP A 115 2.73 24.84 -38.62
C ASP A 115 2.18 25.65 -39.82
N PRO A 116 0.92 26.13 -39.78
CA PRO A 116 0.44 27.11 -40.76
C PRO A 116 1.08 28.47 -40.50
N ALA A 117 1.65 29.02 -41.57
CA ALA A 117 2.44 30.25 -41.61
C ALA A 117 1.74 31.47 -40.97
N VAL A 118 2.45 32.15 -40.06
CA VAL A 118 2.38 33.60 -39.90
C VAL A 118 3.81 34.16 -39.98
N HIS A 119 4.12 34.77 -41.12
CA HIS A 119 5.34 35.50 -41.38
C HIS A 119 5.41 36.76 -40.48
N VAL A 120 6.40 36.83 -39.59
CA VAL A 120 7.08 38.10 -39.28
C VAL A 120 8.59 37.84 -39.32
N GLN A 121 9.26 38.67 -40.09
CA GLN A 121 10.58 38.46 -40.67
C GLN A 121 11.60 39.32 -39.94
N ILE A 122 12.63 38.72 -39.32
CA ILE A 122 13.91 39.39 -39.08
C ILE A 122 15.08 38.41 -39.30
N ASN A 123 16.00 38.86 -40.16
CA ASN A 123 17.21 38.23 -40.68
C ASN A 123 18.26 37.89 -39.60
N SER A 124 18.85 36.69 -39.71
CA SER A 124 20.24 36.40 -40.15
C SER A 124 21.38 36.80 -39.19
N THR A 125 22.14 35.82 -38.66
CA THR A 125 23.44 35.42 -39.23
C THR A 125 24.12 34.31 -38.41
N LYS A 126 24.81 33.41 -39.13
CA LYS A 126 25.66 32.29 -38.68
C LYS A 126 26.92 32.73 -37.92
N ALA A 127 27.37 31.91 -36.96
CA ALA A 127 28.76 31.44 -36.88
C ALA A 127 28.88 30.22 -35.93
N GLU A 128 29.58 29.18 -36.39
CA GLU A 128 29.93 27.96 -35.65
C GLU A 128 31.09 28.18 -34.65
N PRO A 129 31.22 27.39 -33.57
CA PRO A 129 32.39 27.41 -32.69
C PRO A 129 33.31 26.19 -32.87
N SER A 130 34.62 26.46 -32.78
CA SER A 130 35.71 25.50 -32.62
C SER A 130 35.93 25.14 -31.14
N PHE A 131 36.31 23.88 -30.89
CA PHE A 131 36.66 23.29 -29.59
C PHE A 131 37.92 23.89 -28.97
N GLU A 132 38.01 23.96 -27.63
CA GLU A 132 39.06 23.30 -26.84
C GLU A 132 38.85 23.35 -25.31
N SER A 133 39.57 22.45 -24.66
CA SER A 133 39.53 21.96 -23.27
C SER A 133 40.18 22.90 -22.23
N GLY A 134 39.78 22.79 -20.95
CA GLY A 134 40.61 23.22 -19.83
C GLY A 134 39.86 23.43 -18.51
N ALA A 135 40.13 22.57 -17.53
CA ALA A 135 39.72 22.74 -16.14
C ALA A 135 40.66 23.72 -15.41
N SER A 136 40.14 24.55 -14.50
CA SER A 136 40.86 25.11 -13.33
C SER A 136 39.94 25.97 -12.45
N PHE A 137 40.16 25.84 -11.13
CA PHE A 137 39.62 26.62 -10.01
C PHE A 137 39.89 28.13 -10.09
N GLY A 138 39.12 28.93 -9.32
CA GLY A 138 39.44 30.32 -9.00
C GLY A 138 38.30 31.15 -8.36
N GLU A 139 38.24 31.14 -7.04
CA GLU A 139 38.02 32.25 -6.07
C GLU A 139 37.12 33.49 -6.35
N THR A 140 36.28 33.74 -5.33
CA THR A 140 35.93 34.99 -4.61
C THR A 140 36.25 36.36 -5.22
N LYS A 141 35.24 37.26 -5.21
CA LYS A 141 35.43 38.71 -5.15
C LYS A 141 34.44 39.38 -4.18
N THR A 142 35.03 40.10 -3.23
CA THR A 142 34.49 41.04 -2.25
C THR A 142 34.15 42.39 -2.90
N ILE A 143 33.13 43.10 -2.40
CA ILE A 143 32.97 44.56 -2.54
C ILE A 143 32.53 45.16 -1.18
N THR A 144 33.28 46.15 -0.71
CA THR A 144 33.13 47.03 0.48
C THR A 144 32.10 48.16 0.24
N SER A 145 31.08 48.37 1.09
CA SER A 145 30.95 49.25 2.29
C SER A 145 30.74 50.75 2.05
N GLU A 146 29.64 51.31 2.58
CA GLU A 146 29.57 52.64 3.21
C GLU A 146 28.29 52.73 4.06
N ASP A 147 28.43 52.67 5.39
CA ASP A 147 27.86 53.61 6.36
C ASP A 147 27.92 53.03 7.79
N GLY A 148 28.75 53.67 8.61
CA GLY A 148 29.01 53.26 9.98
C GLY A 148 28.01 53.85 10.97
N ARG A 149 27.45 52.99 11.82
CA ARG A 149 27.12 53.35 13.20
C ARG A 149 27.15 52.12 14.09
N LEU A 150 28.02 52.17 15.09
CA LEU A 150 28.16 51.20 16.17
C LEU A 150 26.97 51.29 17.15
N THR A 151 26.38 50.14 17.47
CA THR A 151 25.80 49.84 18.79
C THR A 151 25.89 48.33 19.02
N GLU A 152 26.64 47.94 20.05
CA GLU A 152 26.71 46.58 20.61
C GLU A 152 25.36 46.15 21.19
N THR A 153 24.98 44.88 21.02
CA THR A 153 24.34 44.07 22.07
C THR A 153 24.40 42.58 21.73
N GLN A 154 25.19 41.86 22.56
CA GLN A 154 24.99 40.51 23.09
C GLN A 154 24.90 39.32 22.10
N ASP A 155 26.00 38.56 22.08
CA ASP A 155 26.02 37.12 21.81
C ASP A 155 24.90 36.42 22.58
N LYS A 156 23.99 35.78 21.84
CA LYS A 156 23.25 34.63 22.35
C LYS A 156 23.97 33.39 21.84
N ASP A 157 24.53 32.66 22.78
CA ASP A 157 25.02 31.30 22.60
C ASP A 157 24.01 30.49 21.77
N VAL A 158 24.40 30.22 20.52
CA VAL A 158 23.77 29.17 19.73
C VAL A 158 24.20 27.87 20.37
N VAL A 159 23.33 27.31 21.20
CA VAL A 159 23.40 25.92 21.60
C VAL A 159 23.38 25.11 20.32
N LEU A 160 24.55 24.55 19.97
CA LEU A 160 24.67 23.48 18.99
C LEU A 160 23.85 22.30 19.53
N GLU A 161 22.60 22.18 19.08
CA GLU A 161 21.85 20.94 19.24
C GLU A 161 22.55 19.85 18.42
N ASP A 162 22.81 18.71 19.07
CA ASP A 162 23.29 17.50 18.41
C ASP A 162 22.33 17.11 17.27
N PRO A 163 22.82 16.98 16.03
CA PRO A 163 21.98 16.69 14.86
C PRO A 163 21.41 15.25 14.83
N ASP A 164 21.66 14.44 15.87
CA ASP A 164 21.35 13.01 15.91
C ASP A 164 20.11 12.64 16.74
N THR A 165 19.35 13.62 17.25
CA THR A 165 18.08 13.37 17.95
C THR A 165 16.87 13.61 17.04
N VAL A 166 16.13 12.56 16.69
CA VAL A 166 14.80 12.64 16.04
C VAL A 166 13.81 13.24 17.05
N SER A 167 13.76 14.56 17.16
CA SER A 167 13.02 15.27 18.20
C SER A 167 11.56 15.62 17.81
N VAL A 168 11.21 15.55 16.53
CA VAL A 168 9.91 16.02 16.03
C VAL A 168 8.95 14.85 15.75
N TYR A 169 7.80 14.85 16.42
CA TYR A 169 6.73 13.87 16.20
C TYR A 169 6.01 14.12 14.87
N ASN A 170 5.52 13.05 14.25
CA ASN A 170 4.73 13.04 13.02
C ASN A 170 5.42 13.78 11.84
N GLN A 171 6.75 13.90 11.85
CA GLN A 171 7.52 14.43 10.74
C GLN A 171 8.58 13.44 10.28
N TRP A 172 8.68 13.27 8.96
CA TRP A 172 9.73 12.46 8.36
C TRP A 172 11.07 13.20 8.41
N THR A 173 12.10 12.47 8.82
CA THR A 173 13.48 12.93 8.87
C THR A 173 14.38 11.89 8.22
N ALA A 174 15.47 12.31 7.59
CA ALA A 174 16.44 11.39 6.99
C ALA A 174 17.71 11.37 7.87
N PRO A 175 17.91 10.32 8.70
CA PRO A 175 19.13 10.22 9.50
C PRO A 175 20.34 10.04 8.59
N ARG A 176 21.50 10.52 9.04
CA ARG A 176 22.77 10.27 8.35
C ARG A 176 23.11 8.81 8.48
N THR A 177 23.25 8.12 7.34
CA THR A 177 23.67 6.72 7.32
C THR A 177 25.14 6.61 6.92
N SER A 178 25.80 5.56 7.41
CA SER A 178 27.20 5.26 7.10
C SER A 178 27.39 3.80 6.67
N GLY A 179 28.61 3.40 6.31
CA GLY A 179 28.93 2.02 5.96
C GLY A 179 28.70 1.67 4.48
N GLN A 180 28.22 0.44 4.22
CA GLN A 180 27.99 -0.08 2.86
C GLN A 180 26.49 -0.12 2.52
N PRO A 181 25.89 1.00 2.08
CA PRO A 181 24.48 1.05 1.79
C PRO A 181 24.13 0.16 0.58
N PRO A 182 22.94 -0.45 0.59
CA PRO A 182 22.45 -1.18 -0.57
C PRO A 182 22.22 -0.26 -1.76
N LYS A 183 22.29 -0.84 -2.96
CA LYS A 183 21.81 -0.18 -4.19
C LYS A 183 20.34 0.24 -4.05
N ALA A 184 19.99 1.36 -4.66
CA ALA A 184 18.62 1.84 -4.79
C ALA A 184 17.71 0.80 -5.43
N ARG A 185 16.55 0.54 -4.82
CA ARG A 185 15.70 -0.60 -5.17
C ARG A 185 14.28 -0.42 -4.66
N TYR A 186 13.36 -1.19 -5.21
CA TYR A 186 11.97 -1.29 -4.77
C TYR A 186 11.54 -2.76 -4.72
N GLN A 187 10.39 -3.03 -4.10
CA GLN A 187 9.81 -4.37 -3.91
C GLN A 187 10.79 -5.37 -3.25
N HIS A 188 11.62 -4.89 -2.31
CA HIS A 188 12.46 -5.73 -1.47
C HIS A 188 11.71 -6.10 -0.19
N GLY A 189 12.11 -7.18 0.47
CA GLY A 189 11.62 -7.52 1.80
C GLY A 189 12.47 -6.85 2.87
N ALA A 190 11.84 -6.36 3.93
CA ALA A 190 12.52 -5.85 5.11
C ALA A 190 11.86 -6.34 6.39
N ALA A 191 12.68 -6.63 7.40
CA ALA A 191 12.24 -7.10 8.71
C ALA A 191 13.20 -6.62 9.78
N VAL A 192 12.68 -6.35 10.98
CA VAL A 192 13.49 -5.97 12.14
C VAL A 192 13.59 -7.15 13.09
N ILE A 193 14.82 -7.47 13.48
CA ILE A 193 15.12 -8.41 14.56
C ILE A 193 16.01 -7.65 15.55
N GLN A 194 15.52 -7.49 16.78
CA GLN A 194 16.14 -6.64 17.80
C GLN A 194 16.32 -5.20 17.28
N ASP A 195 17.56 -4.68 17.26
CA ASP A 195 17.90 -3.32 16.84
C ASP A 195 18.49 -3.27 15.42
N LYS A 196 18.22 -4.29 14.61
CA LYS A 196 18.76 -4.42 13.26
C LYS A 196 17.65 -4.64 12.24
N MET A 197 17.63 -3.79 11.22
CA MET A 197 16.77 -3.94 10.06
C MET A 197 17.50 -4.74 8.99
N TYR A 198 16.99 -5.93 8.68
CA TYR A 198 17.47 -6.77 7.60
C TYR A 198 16.67 -6.49 6.32
N MET A 199 17.36 -6.45 5.20
CA MET A 199 16.79 -6.16 3.89
C MET A 199 17.30 -7.16 2.85
N TYR A 200 16.38 -7.81 2.14
CA TYR A 200 16.70 -8.84 1.16
C TYR A 200 15.98 -8.59 -0.16
N GLY A 201 16.67 -8.88 -1.26
CA GLY A 201 16.12 -8.85 -2.60
C GLY A 201 15.74 -7.46 -3.10
N GLY A 202 14.71 -7.40 -3.94
CA GLY A 202 14.22 -6.20 -4.63
C GLY A 202 14.58 -6.16 -6.09
N ASN A 203 14.15 -5.10 -6.77
CA ASN A 203 14.39 -4.89 -8.19
C ASN A 203 15.14 -3.58 -8.43
N HIS A 204 16.13 -3.64 -9.32
CA HIS A 204 16.82 -2.47 -9.86
C HIS A 204 17.05 -2.65 -11.37
N ASN A 205 16.55 -1.73 -12.18
CA ASN A 205 16.66 -1.75 -13.64
C ASN A 205 16.19 -3.08 -14.26
N GLY A 206 15.06 -3.62 -13.77
CA GLY A 206 14.48 -4.87 -14.24
C GLY A 206 15.26 -6.12 -13.81
N ARG A 207 16.27 -5.98 -12.94
CA ARG A 207 17.03 -7.11 -12.39
C ARG A 207 16.61 -7.35 -10.96
N TYR A 208 16.22 -8.59 -10.67
CA TYR A 208 16.03 -9.03 -9.31
C TYR A 208 17.38 -9.12 -8.57
N LEU A 209 17.38 -8.69 -7.33
CA LEU A 209 18.51 -8.67 -6.44
C LEU A 209 18.37 -9.83 -5.44
N GLY A 210 19.48 -10.22 -4.83
CA GLY A 210 19.56 -11.37 -3.92
C GLY A 210 20.59 -11.16 -2.82
N ASP A 211 21.09 -9.92 -2.68
CA ASP A 211 21.95 -9.49 -1.59
C ASP A 211 21.13 -9.28 -0.30
N LEU A 212 21.74 -9.63 0.82
CA LEU A 212 21.22 -9.37 2.16
C LEU A 212 22.05 -8.23 2.78
N HIS A 213 21.36 -7.19 3.21
CA HIS A 213 21.94 -6.06 3.93
C HIS A 213 21.32 -5.94 5.31
N VAL A 214 22.08 -5.35 6.23
CA VAL A 214 21.61 -5.03 7.57
C VAL A 214 21.93 -3.57 7.87
N LEU A 215 20.94 -2.85 8.38
CA LEU A 215 21.08 -1.52 8.96
C LEU A 215 21.01 -1.66 10.48
N ASP A 216 22.08 -1.28 11.17
CA ASP A 216 22.05 -1.14 12.62
C ASP A 216 21.33 0.16 12.97
N LEU A 217 20.20 0.03 13.66
CA LEU A 217 19.30 1.15 13.94
C LEU A 217 19.77 1.99 15.13
N LYS A 218 20.76 1.54 15.91
CA LYS A 218 21.34 2.35 17.01
C LYS A 218 22.26 3.44 16.49
N ASN A 219 23.00 3.16 15.43
CA ASN A 219 24.05 4.04 14.90
C ASN A 219 23.92 4.29 13.40
N TRP A 220 22.81 3.91 12.78
CA TRP A 220 22.50 4.13 11.37
C TRP A 220 23.57 3.61 10.39
N THR A 221 24.21 2.49 10.73
CA THR A 221 25.31 1.93 9.93
C THR A 221 24.86 0.73 9.10
N TRP A 222 25.07 0.81 7.78
CA TRP A 222 24.81 -0.28 6.85
C TRP A 222 26.00 -1.25 6.75
N SER A 223 25.69 -2.53 6.76
CA SER A 223 26.62 -3.62 6.46
C SER A 223 26.01 -4.58 5.45
N ARG A 224 26.84 -5.15 4.57
CA ARG A 224 26.44 -6.28 3.73
C ARG A 224 26.67 -7.58 4.50
N VAL A 225 25.69 -8.47 4.48
CA VAL A 225 25.81 -9.79 5.11
C VAL A 225 26.35 -10.79 4.09
N GLU A 226 27.50 -11.39 4.40
CA GLU A 226 28.06 -12.46 3.58
C GLU A 226 27.34 -13.78 3.86
N THR A 227 26.60 -14.26 2.87
CA THR A 227 25.77 -15.46 2.99
C THR A 227 26.54 -16.70 2.54
N LYS A 228 26.57 -17.74 3.38
CA LYS A 228 27.11 -19.05 3.02
C LYS A 228 26.02 -19.89 2.37
N VAL A 229 26.32 -20.51 1.24
CA VAL A 229 25.47 -21.57 0.67
C VAL A 229 25.88 -22.87 1.34
N VAL A 230 25.05 -23.40 2.24
CA VAL A 230 25.34 -24.64 2.95
C VAL A 230 25.20 -25.80 1.98
N THR A 231 26.32 -26.42 1.59
CA THR A 231 26.33 -27.69 0.86
C THR A 231 26.35 -28.86 1.85
N GLY A 232 25.17 -29.31 2.31
CA GLY A 232 24.95 -30.68 2.80
C GLY A 232 24.71 -30.92 4.30
N SER A 233 23.79 -31.87 4.54
CA SER A 233 23.46 -32.68 5.74
C SER A 233 22.91 -31.99 7.01
N GLN A 234 21.67 -31.51 6.95
CA GLN A 234 20.70 -31.66 8.05
C GLN A 234 19.41 -32.26 7.46
N GLU A 235 18.83 -33.27 8.13
CA GLU A 235 17.70 -34.07 7.59
C GLU A 235 16.39 -33.29 7.41
N THR A 236 16.35 -32.01 7.81
CA THR A 236 15.15 -31.15 7.79
C THR A 236 15.14 -30.07 6.69
N SER A 237 16.28 -29.78 6.03
CA SER A 237 16.34 -28.70 5.02
C SER A 237 17.37 -28.99 3.93
N SER A 238 17.05 -28.61 2.68
CA SER A 238 17.97 -28.75 1.55
C SER A 238 18.78 -27.47 1.30
N PRO A 239 20.03 -27.59 0.81
CA PRO A 239 20.85 -26.46 0.34
C PRO A 239 20.07 -25.56 -0.62
N ALA A 240 19.84 -24.30 -0.24
CA ALA A 240 19.18 -23.36 -1.13
C ALA A 240 20.20 -22.55 -1.94
N LYS A 241 20.02 -22.50 -3.26
CA LYS A 241 20.73 -21.52 -4.08
C LYS A 241 20.13 -20.15 -3.81
N LEU A 242 20.96 -19.15 -3.55
CA LEU A 242 20.54 -17.76 -3.34
C LEU A 242 19.65 -17.31 -4.51
N THR A 243 18.37 -17.11 -4.23
CA THR A 243 17.37 -16.71 -5.21
C THR A 243 17.38 -15.19 -5.34
N HIS A 244 17.39 -14.69 -6.57
CA HIS A 244 17.16 -13.28 -6.82
C HIS A 244 15.65 -13.07 -6.95
N CYS A 245 15.06 -12.23 -6.11
CA CYS A 245 13.61 -12.04 -6.07
C CYS A 245 13.19 -10.61 -5.76
N ALA A 246 11.95 -10.25 -6.13
CA ALA A 246 11.29 -9.00 -5.78
C ALA A 246 9.78 -9.22 -5.55
N GLY A 247 9.14 -8.40 -4.73
CA GLY A 247 7.72 -8.52 -4.39
C GLY A 247 7.43 -9.68 -3.42
N HIS A 248 8.44 -10.14 -2.69
CA HIS A 248 8.31 -11.12 -1.62
C HIS A 248 8.08 -10.42 -0.28
N SER A 249 7.66 -11.19 0.73
CA SER A 249 7.60 -10.72 2.11
C SER A 249 8.75 -11.31 2.91
N LEU A 250 9.41 -10.48 3.72
CA LEU A 250 10.43 -10.91 4.67
C LEU A 250 9.84 -10.82 6.08
N ILE A 251 9.73 -11.95 6.77
CA ILE A 251 9.04 -12.05 8.06
C ILE A 251 10.05 -12.48 9.12
N PRO A 252 10.17 -11.76 10.25
CA PRO A 252 10.95 -12.23 11.39
C PRO A 252 10.24 -13.41 12.03
N TRP A 253 10.98 -14.50 12.27
CA TRP A 253 10.46 -15.69 12.95
C TRP A 253 11.54 -16.22 13.88
N ASP A 254 11.31 -16.09 15.18
CA ASP A 254 12.31 -16.31 16.22
C ASP A 254 13.61 -15.53 15.94
N ASN A 255 14.75 -16.22 15.80
CA ASN A 255 16.04 -15.65 15.43
C ASN A 255 16.41 -15.98 13.97
N GLN A 256 15.40 -16.05 13.10
CA GLN A 256 15.52 -16.37 11.68
C GLN A 256 14.66 -15.40 10.85
N LEU A 257 14.94 -15.35 9.55
CA LEU A 257 14.13 -14.60 8.60
C LEU A 257 13.49 -15.55 7.60
N LEU A 258 12.18 -15.43 7.42
CA LEU A 258 11.44 -16.14 6.38
C LEU A 258 11.25 -15.22 5.17
N SER A 259 11.68 -15.66 3.99
CA SER A 259 11.38 -15.01 2.71
C SER A 259 10.37 -15.86 1.94
N ILE A 260 9.20 -15.29 1.66
CA ILE A 260 8.06 -16.01 1.07
C ILE A 260 7.50 -15.26 -0.13
N GLY A 261 7.28 -16.00 -1.21
CA GLY A 261 6.78 -15.46 -2.48
C GLY A 261 7.82 -14.63 -3.23
N GLY A 262 7.31 -13.67 -4.00
CA GLY A 262 8.09 -12.83 -4.89
C GLY A 262 8.31 -13.43 -6.28
N HIS A 263 8.49 -12.54 -7.24
CA HIS A 263 8.89 -12.88 -8.59
C HIS A 263 10.38 -13.23 -8.64
N THR A 264 10.66 -14.35 -9.28
CA THR A 264 12.01 -14.80 -9.63
C THR A 264 12.15 -14.85 -11.15
N LYS A 265 13.39 -14.96 -11.63
CA LYS A 265 13.64 -15.13 -13.08
C LYS A 265 13.06 -16.45 -13.60
N ASP A 266 13.20 -17.49 -12.80
CA ASP A 266 12.72 -18.84 -13.08
C ASP A 266 11.63 -19.15 -12.04
N PRO A 267 10.34 -18.89 -12.36
CA PRO A 267 9.25 -19.07 -11.41
C PRO A 267 9.01 -20.54 -11.10
N SER A 268 8.87 -20.86 -9.82
CA SER A 268 8.47 -22.19 -9.34
C SER A 268 6.96 -22.40 -9.49
N GLU A 269 6.52 -23.64 -9.65
CA GLU A 269 5.09 -24.00 -9.67
C GLU A 269 4.44 -23.92 -8.28
N SER A 270 5.25 -24.01 -7.22
CA SER A 270 4.84 -23.84 -5.82
C SER A 270 5.61 -22.70 -5.17
N MET A 271 5.06 -22.10 -4.14
CA MET A 271 5.70 -21.03 -3.38
C MET A 271 6.69 -21.61 -2.34
N PRO A 272 8.01 -21.51 -2.56
CA PRO A 272 8.99 -21.96 -1.57
C PRO A 272 9.02 -21.01 -0.37
N VAL A 273 9.28 -21.57 0.81
CA VAL A 273 9.59 -20.81 2.03
C VAL A 273 11.09 -20.87 2.25
N MET A 274 11.75 -19.73 2.06
CA MET A 274 13.20 -19.61 2.25
C MET A 274 13.47 -19.15 3.67
N VAL A 275 14.44 -19.75 4.35
CA VAL A 275 14.83 -19.43 5.71
C VAL A 275 16.27 -18.93 5.71
N PHE A 276 16.52 -17.81 6.37
CA PHE A 276 17.86 -17.35 6.69
C PHE A 276 18.12 -17.47 8.18
N ASP A 277 19.13 -18.28 8.52
CA ASP A 277 19.61 -18.42 9.88
C ASP A 277 20.67 -17.36 10.19
N LEU A 278 20.39 -16.53 11.21
CA LEU A 278 21.23 -15.42 11.64
C LEU A 278 22.53 -15.85 12.34
N HIS A 279 22.59 -17.06 12.88
CA HIS A 279 23.75 -17.56 13.61
C HIS A 279 24.83 -18.07 12.66
N CYS A 280 24.44 -18.85 11.65
CA CYS A 280 25.36 -19.43 10.68
C CYS A 280 25.46 -18.63 9.36
N CYS A 281 24.65 -17.58 9.21
CA CYS A 281 24.56 -16.71 8.03
C CYS A 281 24.30 -17.51 6.75
N SER A 282 23.32 -18.41 6.77
CA SER A 282 23.03 -19.28 5.63
C SER A 282 21.54 -19.35 5.27
N TRP A 283 21.29 -19.58 3.98
CA TRP A 283 19.96 -19.79 3.43
C TRP A 283 19.67 -21.28 3.25
N SER A 284 18.47 -21.70 3.62
CA SER A 284 17.93 -23.03 3.36
C SER A 284 16.47 -22.94 2.91
N ILE A 285 15.97 -24.01 2.28
CA ILE A 285 14.54 -24.13 1.96
C ILE A 285 13.87 -24.85 3.13
N LEU A 286 12.85 -24.22 3.71
CA LEU A 286 12.02 -24.85 4.72
C LEU A 286 11.15 -25.91 4.06
N LYS A 287 11.23 -27.13 4.58
CA LYS A 287 10.39 -28.23 4.09
C LYS A 287 8.97 -28.04 4.60
N THR A 288 8.04 -27.78 3.69
CA THR A 288 6.62 -27.64 3.98
C THR A 288 5.80 -28.78 3.38
N TYR A 289 4.61 -29.00 3.91
CA TYR A 289 3.66 -30.04 3.55
C TYR A 289 2.31 -29.45 3.14
N GLY A 290 1.36 -30.28 2.73
CA GLY A 290 0.02 -29.82 2.33
C GLY A 290 -0.04 -29.28 0.90
N LYS A 291 -0.88 -28.28 0.67
CA LYS A 291 -1.11 -27.67 -0.65
C LYS A 291 -0.49 -26.27 -0.71
N PRO A 292 0.79 -26.14 -1.08
CA PRO A 292 1.41 -24.82 -1.17
C PRO A 292 0.76 -23.99 -2.29
N PRO A 293 0.59 -22.67 -2.09
CA PRO A 293 0.09 -21.78 -3.12
C PRO A 293 1.03 -21.74 -4.33
N ILE A 294 0.49 -21.37 -5.50
CA ILE A 294 1.32 -21.02 -6.67
C ILE A 294 2.27 -19.87 -6.35
N SER A 295 3.48 -19.91 -6.90
CA SER A 295 4.43 -18.81 -6.78
C SER A 295 3.86 -17.52 -7.37
N ARG A 296 4.01 -16.42 -6.63
CA ARG A 296 3.42 -15.11 -6.92
C ARG A 296 4.24 -14.00 -6.30
N GLY A 297 4.09 -12.77 -6.79
CA GLY A 297 4.64 -11.56 -6.19
C GLY A 297 3.55 -10.53 -5.85
N GLY A 298 3.87 -9.59 -4.97
CA GLY A 298 2.94 -8.54 -4.55
C GLY A 298 1.79 -9.06 -3.66
N GLN A 299 1.92 -10.27 -3.11
CA GLN A 299 1.03 -10.79 -2.07
C GLN A 299 1.29 -10.11 -0.73
N SER A 300 0.31 -10.15 0.16
CA SER A 300 0.53 -9.86 1.58
C SER A 300 0.79 -11.16 2.35
N VAL A 301 1.74 -11.13 3.28
CA VAL A 301 1.98 -12.21 4.25
C VAL A 301 1.94 -11.59 5.65
N THR A 302 1.07 -12.10 6.52
CA THR A 302 0.91 -11.60 7.90
C THR A 302 1.09 -12.74 8.89
N LEU A 303 1.86 -12.50 9.96
CA LEU A 303 2.04 -13.45 11.05
C LEU A 303 0.92 -13.26 12.07
N VAL A 304 0.14 -14.31 12.32
CA VAL A 304 -0.94 -14.36 13.32
C VAL A 304 -0.64 -15.53 14.27
N GLY A 305 -0.21 -15.22 15.49
CA GLY A 305 0.28 -16.24 16.41
C GLY A 305 1.46 -17.01 15.80
N LYS A 306 1.22 -18.28 15.45
CA LYS A 306 2.20 -19.17 14.80
C LYS A 306 1.82 -19.54 13.36
N SER A 307 0.94 -18.78 12.74
CA SER A 307 0.46 -19.05 11.39
C SER A 307 0.77 -17.86 10.49
N LEU A 308 1.22 -18.13 9.27
CA LEU A 308 1.33 -17.12 8.24
C LEU A 308 0.08 -17.14 7.38
N VAL A 309 -0.60 -16.00 7.29
CA VAL A 309 -1.77 -15.81 6.44
C VAL A 309 -1.35 -15.06 5.19
N ILE A 310 -1.54 -15.68 4.03
CA ILE A 310 -1.14 -15.20 2.70
C ILE A 310 -2.41 -14.84 1.93
N PHE A 311 -2.45 -13.65 1.33
CA PHE A 311 -3.59 -13.23 0.51
C PHE A 311 -3.15 -12.54 -0.78
N GLY A 312 -3.83 -12.91 -1.88
CA GLY A 312 -3.73 -12.26 -3.19
C GLY A 312 -2.36 -12.38 -3.86
N GLY A 313 -1.97 -11.35 -4.62
CA GLY A 313 -0.75 -11.29 -5.41
C GLY A 313 -0.96 -11.59 -6.90
N GLN A 314 0.14 -11.69 -7.64
CA GLN A 314 0.14 -11.96 -9.08
C GLN A 314 1.06 -13.14 -9.41
N ASP A 315 0.56 -14.12 -10.15
CA ASP A 315 1.35 -15.28 -10.59
C ASP A 315 2.30 -14.95 -11.77
N ALA A 316 3.12 -15.91 -12.17
CA ALA A 316 4.04 -15.75 -13.32
C ALA A 316 3.33 -15.57 -14.68
N LYS A 317 2.04 -15.92 -14.79
CA LYS A 317 1.20 -15.74 -15.97
C LYS A 317 0.48 -14.38 -15.95
N ARG A 318 0.79 -13.52 -14.97
CA ARG A 318 0.14 -12.22 -14.72
C ARG A 318 -1.34 -12.34 -14.32
N SER A 319 -1.76 -13.49 -13.82
CA SER A 319 -3.07 -13.68 -13.21
C SER A 319 -3.05 -13.07 -11.82
N LEU A 320 -3.95 -12.12 -11.57
CA LEU A 320 -4.17 -11.58 -10.23
C LEU A 320 -4.99 -12.59 -9.42
N LEU A 321 -4.70 -12.66 -8.13
CA LEU A 321 -5.26 -13.66 -7.23
C LEU A 321 -5.99 -12.98 -6.06
N ASN A 322 -6.95 -13.69 -5.47
CA ASN A 322 -7.65 -13.33 -4.23
C ASN A 322 -7.89 -14.56 -3.33
N ASP A 323 -7.10 -15.61 -3.52
CA ASP A 323 -7.07 -16.80 -2.69
C ASP A 323 -6.41 -16.51 -1.33
N LEU A 324 -6.80 -17.29 -0.33
CA LEU A 324 -6.33 -17.21 1.04
C LEU A 324 -5.63 -18.53 1.38
N HIS A 325 -4.39 -18.44 1.84
CA HIS A 325 -3.62 -19.61 2.28
C HIS A 325 -3.07 -19.38 3.68
N ILE A 326 -3.03 -20.44 4.48
CA ILE A 326 -2.44 -20.43 5.81
C ILE A 326 -1.29 -21.45 5.85
N LEU A 327 -0.11 -21.01 6.27
CA LEU A 327 0.98 -21.89 6.67
C LEU A 327 1.07 -21.93 8.18
N ASP A 328 0.81 -23.09 8.77
CA ASP A 328 1.06 -23.34 10.17
C ASP A 328 2.56 -23.59 10.39
N LEU A 329 3.21 -22.77 11.24
CA LEU A 329 4.66 -22.85 11.49
C LEU A 329 5.04 -23.90 12.55
N ASP A 330 4.09 -24.52 13.26
CA ASP A 330 4.38 -25.65 14.16
C ASP A 330 4.44 -26.96 13.37
N THR A 331 3.53 -27.14 12.42
CA THR A 331 3.38 -28.35 11.60
C THR A 331 4.01 -28.24 10.21
N MET A 332 4.41 -27.03 9.80
CA MET A 332 4.90 -26.70 8.47
C MET A 332 3.94 -27.09 7.34
N THR A 333 2.63 -27.01 7.59
CA THR A 333 1.60 -27.47 6.66
C THR A 333 0.82 -26.29 6.07
N TRP A 334 0.68 -26.31 4.75
CA TRP A 334 -0.13 -25.37 3.99
C TRP A 334 -1.58 -25.84 3.87
N GLU A 335 -2.49 -24.91 4.08
CA GLU A 335 -3.91 -25.06 3.87
C GLU A 335 -4.46 -23.92 3.00
N GLU A 336 -5.24 -24.28 1.99
CA GLU A 336 -6.03 -23.33 1.18
C GLU A 336 -7.38 -23.13 1.88
N ILE A 337 -7.75 -21.88 2.13
CA ILE A 337 -8.92 -21.53 2.94
C ILE A 337 -10.02 -20.93 2.06
N ASP A 338 -11.15 -21.61 2.02
CA ASP A 338 -12.38 -21.11 1.40
C ASP A 338 -13.15 -20.20 2.36
N ALA A 339 -12.74 -18.93 2.43
CA ALA A 339 -13.43 -17.92 3.22
C ALA A 339 -14.74 -17.45 2.55
N VAL A 340 -15.76 -17.19 3.36
CA VAL A 340 -17.09 -16.75 2.90
C VAL A 340 -17.25 -15.23 2.97
N GLY A 341 -18.40 -14.71 2.55
CA GLY A 341 -18.74 -13.28 2.67
C GLY A 341 -18.35 -12.45 1.45
N SER A 342 -17.79 -11.26 1.67
CA SER A 342 -17.44 -10.28 0.62
C SER A 342 -15.91 -10.12 0.47
N PRO A 343 -15.21 -11.10 -0.15
CA PRO A 343 -13.76 -11.06 -0.29
C PRO A 343 -13.31 -9.90 -1.20
N PRO A 344 -12.08 -9.42 -1.03
CA PRO A 344 -11.50 -8.48 -1.98
C PRO A 344 -11.42 -9.10 -3.39
N THR A 345 -11.60 -8.26 -4.41
CA THR A 345 -11.34 -8.66 -5.80
C THR A 345 -9.88 -9.05 -6.01
N PRO A 346 -9.56 -9.89 -7.02
CA PRO A 346 -8.16 -10.22 -7.37
C PRO A 346 -7.27 -8.99 -7.49
N ARG A 347 -6.15 -8.99 -6.75
CA ARG A 347 -5.29 -7.80 -6.59
C ARG A 347 -3.86 -8.17 -6.19
N SER A 348 -2.92 -7.28 -6.49
CA SER A 348 -1.55 -7.31 -5.99
C SER A 348 -1.15 -5.97 -5.38
N ASP A 349 -0.04 -5.96 -4.66
CA ASP A 349 0.59 -4.78 -4.09
C ASP A 349 -0.35 -3.99 -3.16
N HIS A 350 -1.25 -4.71 -2.48
CA HIS A 350 -2.05 -4.21 -1.37
C HIS A 350 -1.26 -4.29 -0.05
N ALA A 351 -1.73 -3.57 0.96
CA ALA A 351 -1.20 -3.70 2.31
C ALA A 351 -2.16 -4.53 3.17
N ALA A 352 -1.59 -5.27 4.13
CA ALA A 352 -2.35 -6.01 5.12
C ALA A 352 -1.89 -5.70 6.54
N ALA A 353 -2.80 -5.81 7.50
CA ALA A 353 -2.50 -5.73 8.93
C ALA A 353 -3.39 -6.68 9.73
N VAL A 354 -2.92 -7.06 10.90
CA VAL A 354 -3.67 -7.90 11.83
C VAL A 354 -4.01 -7.07 13.06
N HIS A 355 -5.28 -7.10 13.47
CA HIS A 355 -5.78 -6.46 14.66
C HIS A 355 -6.29 -7.51 15.66
N ALA A 356 -5.86 -7.38 16.92
CA ALA A 356 -6.26 -8.23 18.04
C ALA A 356 -6.12 -9.75 17.78
N GLU A 357 -5.14 -10.15 16.97
CA GLU A 357 -4.89 -11.55 16.54
C GLU A 357 -6.10 -12.26 15.91
N ARG A 358 -7.11 -11.49 15.48
CA ARG A 358 -8.38 -12.04 14.98
C ARG A 358 -8.79 -11.45 13.65
N TYR A 359 -8.56 -10.16 13.44
CA TYR A 359 -9.05 -9.47 12.25
C TYR A 359 -7.89 -9.21 11.29
N LEU A 360 -7.95 -9.79 10.10
CA LEU A 360 -7.05 -9.47 9.01
C LEU A 360 -7.66 -8.35 8.16
N LEU A 361 -6.99 -7.22 8.08
CA LEU A 361 -7.40 -6.07 7.28
C LEU A 361 -6.61 -6.06 5.97
N ILE A 362 -7.29 -5.82 4.86
CA ILE A 362 -6.71 -5.63 3.52
C ILE A 362 -7.12 -4.26 3.00
N PHE A 363 -6.14 -3.44 2.60
CA PHE A 363 -6.40 -2.11 2.04
C PHE A 363 -5.68 -1.88 0.72
N GLY A 364 -6.45 -1.39 -0.25
CA GLY A 364 -5.97 -0.97 -1.57
C GLY A 364 -5.46 -2.12 -2.43
N GLY A 365 -4.38 -1.87 -3.16
CA GLY A 365 -3.82 -2.77 -4.17
C GLY A 365 -4.30 -2.43 -5.57
N GLY A 366 -3.80 -3.16 -6.56
CA GLY A 366 -4.05 -2.90 -7.97
C GLY A 366 -4.60 -4.10 -8.72
N SER A 367 -5.49 -3.80 -9.67
CA SER A 367 -5.68 -4.62 -10.86
C SER A 367 -4.77 -4.13 -11.99
N HIS A 368 -4.85 -4.76 -13.17
CA HIS A 368 -4.15 -4.28 -14.37
C HIS A 368 -4.61 -2.90 -14.86
N ALA A 369 -5.78 -2.42 -14.42
CA ALA A 369 -6.39 -1.19 -14.90
C ALA A 369 -6.65 -0.15 -13.80
N THR A 370 -6.84 -0.59 -12.56
CA THR A 370 -7.34 0.26 -11.47
C THR A 370 -6.60 -0.01 -10.18
N CYS A 371 -6.24 1.04 -9.45
CA CYS A 371 -5.93 0.91 -8.03
C CYS A 371 -7.22 0.96 -7.22
N PHE A 372 -7.22 0.26 -6.09
CA PHE A 372 -8.35 0.20 -5.17
C PHE A 372 -8.08 1.10 -3.96
N ASP A 373 -9.16 1.58 -3.35
CA ASP A 373 -9.20 2.32 -2.10
C ASP A 373 -10.16 1.65 -1.11
N ASP A 374 -10.52 0.39 -1.30
CA ASP A 374 -11.44 -0.34 -0.42
C ASP A 374 -10.72 -0.94 0.79
N LEU A 375 -11.49 -1.15 1.87
CA LEU A 375 -11.04 -1.80 3.10
C LEU A 375 -11.89 -3.04 3.34
N HIS A 376 -11.22 -4.18 3.40
CA HIS A 376 -11.84 -5.46 3.71
C HIS A 376 -11.29 -6.00 5.03
N VAL A 377 -12.14 -6.67 5.78
CA VAL A 377 -11.81 -7.28 7.07
C VAL A 377 -12.25 -8.74 7.03
N LEU A 378 -11.31 -9.65 7.26
CA LEU A 378 -11.56 -11.06 7.49
C LEU A 378 -11.50 -11.33 8.99
N ASP A 379 -12.58 -11.88 9.54
CA ASP A 379 -12.55 -12.47 10.87
C ASP A 379 -11.94 -13.87 10.77
N LEU A 380 -10.72 -14.04 11.27
CA LEU A 380 -9.96 -15.30 11.23
C LEU A 380 -10.58 -16.39 12.10
N GLN A 381 -11.52 -16.06 12.98
CA GLN A 381 -12.24 -17.04 13.78
C GLN A 381 -13.41 -17.66 13.01
N THR A 382 -14.16 -16.83 12.27
CA THR A 382 -15.32 -17.29 11.49
C THR A 382 -15.00 -17.57 10.02
N MET A 383 -13.81 -17.15 9.56
CA MET A 383 -13.39 -17.14 8.16
C MET A 383 -14.39 -16.41 7.24
N GLU A 384 -14.93 -15.28 7.71
CA GLU A 384 -15.89 -14.46 6.97
C GLU A 384 -15.32 -13.08 6.63
N TRP A 385 -15.37 -12.73 5.35
CA TRP A 385 -15.01 -11.43 4.83
C TRP A 385 -16.17 -10.45 4.92
N SER A 386 -15.84 -9.23 5.34
CA SER A 386 -16.72 -8.07 5.33
C SER A 386 -16.03 -6.89 4.64
N ARG A 387 -16.81 -6.08 3.93
CA ARG A 387 -16.34 -4.82 3.35
C ARG A 387 -16.84 -3.68 4.22
N HIS A 388 -15.94 -2.84 4.70
CA HIS A 388 -16.27 -1.74 5.58
C HIS A 388 -16.25 -0.39 4.88
N THR A 389 -17.22 0.46 5.21
CA THR A 389 -17.20 1.87 4.81
C THR A 389 -16.16 2.61 5.63
N GLN A 390 -15.28 3.32 4.94
CA GLN A 390 -14.18 4.05 5.56
C GLN A 390 -14.67 5.39 6.12
N GLN A 391 -14.18 5.72 7.31
CA GLN A 391 -14.49 6.97 8.00
C GLN A 391 -13.24 7.87 8.06
N GLY A 392 -13.45 9.17 8.21
CA GLY A 392 -12.36 10.15 8.30
C GLY A 392 -11.68 10.42 6.96
N ASP A 393 -10.38 10.70 6.99
CA ASP A 393 -9.59 11.08 5.82
C ASP A 393 -9.14 9.85 5.02
N ALA A 394 -10.12 9.18 4.40
CA ALA A 394 -9.90 7.96 3.62
C ALA A 394 -8.80 8.18 2.54
N PRO A 395 -7.82 7.28 2.40
CA PRO A 395 -6.74 7.45 1.45
C PRO A 395 -7.24 7.26 0.02
N THR A 396 -6.62 7.97 -0.92
CA THR A 396 -6.88 7.78 -2.35
C THR A 396 -6.53 6.35 -2.82
N PRO A 397 -7.12 5.88 -3.93
CA PRO A 397 -6.76 4.60 -4.54
C PRO A 397 -5.26 4.46 -4.74
N ARG A 398 -4.70 3.31 -4.33
CA ARG A 398 -3.25 3.10 -4.38
C ARG A 398 -2.86 1.63 -4.41
N ALA A 399 -1.75 1.36 -5.07
CA ALA A 399 -1.02 0.10 -5.03
C ALA A 399 0.46 0.36 -4.74
N GLY A 400 1.17 -0.64 -4.23
CA GLY A 400 2.59 -0.57 -3.92
C GLY A 400 2.92 0.25 -2.67
N HIS A 401 1.92 0.58 -1.85
CA HIS A 401 2.12 1.17 -0.53
C HIS A 401 2.56 0.13 0.49
N ALA A 402 3.27 0.58 1.51
CA ALA A 402 3.65 -0.24 2.65
C ALA A 402 2.84 0.14 3.88
N GLY A 403 2.57 -0.85 4.73
CA GLY A 403 1.82 -0.67 5.97
C GLY A 403 2.56 -1.25 7.17
N VAL A 404 2.45 -0.61 8.34
CA VAL A 404 3.02 -1.13 9.59
C VAL A 404 2.13 -0.77 10.79
N THR A 405 2.02 -1.70 11.73
CA THR A 405 1.15 -1.57 12.90
C THR A 405 1.94 -1.13 14.14
N ILE A 406 1.42 -0.13 14.85
CA ILE A 406 1.91 0.29 16.17
C ILE A 406 0.71 0.38 17.11
N GLY A 407 0.59 -0.58 18.02
CA GLY A 407 -0.59 -0.73 18.87
C GLY A 407 -1.86 -0.90 18.04
N GLU A 408 -2.82 -0.01 18.24
CA GLU A 408 -4.13 0.01 17.55
C GLU A 408 -4.11 0.69 16.17
N ASN A 409 -2.96 1.26 15.79
CA ASN A 409 -2.84 2.14 14.65
C ASN A 409 -2.05 1.49 13.53
N TRP A 410 -2.63 1.47 12.33
CA TRP A 410 -2.01 0.97 11.12
C TRP A 410 -1.60 2.12 10.22
N TYR A 411 -0.29 2.38 10.15
CA TYR A 411 0.29 3.43 9.32
C TYR A 411 0.50 2.94 7.90
N ILE A 412 0.14 3.75 6.92
CA ILE A 412 0.35 3.47 5.49
C ILE A 412 1.11 4.61 4.83
N VAL A 413 2.12 4.24 4.03
CA VAL A 413 3.05 5.15 3.36
C VAL A 413 3.26 4.75 1.90
N GLY A 414 3.35 5.74 1.02
CA GLY A 414 3.65 5.56 -0.39
C GLY A 414 2.53 4.92 -1.20
N GLY A 415 2.94 4.24 -2.26
CA GLY A 415 2.07 3.72 -3.32
C GLY A 415 1.60 4.81 -4.29
N GLY A 416 0.70 4.46 -5.20
CA GLY A 416 0.13 5.42 -6.16
C GLY A 416 -0.94 4.82 -7.05
N ASP A 417 -1.54 5.65 -7.92
CA ASP A 417 -2.66 5.29 -8.80
C ASP A 417 -2.28 5.24 -10.29
N ASN A 418 -0.99 5.03 -10.60
CA ASN A 418 -0.34 5.17 -11.91
C ASN A 418 -0.30 6.61 -12.48
N LYS A 419 -0.94 7.60 -11.84
CA LYS A 419 -0.85 9.02 -12.23
C LYS A 419 0.02 9.81 -11.28
N SER A 420 -0.12 9.54 -9.99
CA SER A 420 0.56 10.27 -8.91
C SER A 420 1.00 9.31 -7.80
N GLY A 421 2.18 9.56 -7.26
CA GLY A 421 2.65 8.94 -6.02
C GLY A 421 1.90 9.53 -4.83
N ALA A 422 1.53 8.69 -3.88
CA ALA A 422 0.76 9.14 -2.72
C ALA A 422 1.65 9.85 -1.71
N SER A 423 1.45 11.16 -1.60
CA SER A 423 2.21 12.07 -0.75
C SER A 423 1.83 12.05 0.73
N LYS A 424 0.68 11.48 1.08
CA LYS A 424 0.17 11.47 2.46
C LYS A 424 0.58 10.19 3.18
N THR A 425 1.17 10.35 4.37
CA THR A 425 1.22 9.29 5.38
C THR A 425 -0.10 9.31 6.15
N VAL A 426 -0.81 8.20 6.11
CA VAL A 426 -2.13 8.03 6.71
C VAL A 426 -2.08 6.97 7.78
N VAL A 427 -2.99 7.03 8.73
CA VAL A 427 -3.12 6.04 9.80
C VAL A 427 -4.57 5.64 9.99
N LEU A 428 -4.84 4.34 10.04
CA LEU A 428 -6.13 3.76 10.40
C LEU A 428 -6.08 3.34 11.87
N ASN A 429 -7.00 3.86 12.68
CA ASN A 429 -7.27 3.26 13.97
C ASN A 429 -8.11 1.99 13.74
N MET A 430 -7.53 0.81 13.95
CA MET A 430 -8.15 -0.47 13.57
C MET A 430 -9.36 -0.83 14.45
N SER A 431 -9.41 -0.32 15.69
CA SER A 431 -10.56 -0.49 16.58
C SER A 431 -11.81 0.29 16.13
N THR A 432 -11.62 1.48 15.53
CA THR A 432 -12.72 2.37 15.12
C THR A 432 -12.94 2.42 13.61
N LEU A 433 -11.98 1.90 12.83
CA LEU A 433 -11.93 1.97 11.37
C LEU A 433 -11.97 3.42 10.82
N ALA A 434 -11.41 4.36 11.59
CA ALA A 434 -11.29 5.76 11.22
C ALA A 434 -9.87 6.10 10.73
N TRP A 435 -9.79 6.72 9.54
CA TRP A 435 -8.56 7.22 8.96
C TRP A 435 -8.26 8.65 9.42
N SER A 436 -6.97 8.94 9.57
CA SER A 436 -6.46 10.30 9.74
C SER A 436 -5.15 10.48 8.98
N VAL A 437 -4.86 11.73 8.61
CA VAL A 437 -3.58 12.10 8.00
C VAL A 437 -2.58 12.41 9.10
N VAL A 438 -1.44 11.73 9.08
CA VAL A 438 -0.33 11.97 10.01
C VAL A 438 0.52 13.13 9.52
N THR A 439 0.91 13.08 8.25
CA THR A 439 1.77 14.08 7.61
C THR A 439 1.70 13.98 6.09
N SER A 440 2.25 14.97 5.40
CA SER A 440 2.31 15.03 3.94
C SER A 440 3.70 15.43 3.48
N VAL A 441 4.15 14.79 2.40
CA VAL A 441 5.42 15.09 1.73
C VAL A 441 5.15 15.62 0.31
N GLN A 442 6.19 16.00 -0.42
CA GLN A 442 6.04 16.34 -1.84
C GLN A 442 5.87 15.06 -2.68
N GLU A 443 5.20 15.12 -3.82
CA GLU A 443 4.89 13.93 -4.65
C GLU A 443 6.12 13.23 -5.27
N HIS A 444 7.28 13.90 -5.28
CA HIS A 444 8.50 13.42 -5.94
C HIS A 444 9.61 12.97 -4.96
N VAL A 445 9.28 12.79 -3.68
CA VAL A 445 10.25 12.28 -2.68
C VAL A 445 10.14 10.76 -2.54
N PRO A 446 11.15 10.08 -1.97
CA PRO A 446 11.13 8.62 -1.81
C PRO A 446 9.90 8.09 -1.08
N LEU A 447 9.37 8.82 -0.11
CA LEU A 447 8.18 8.45 0.67
C LEU A 447 6.86 8.42 -0.14
N ALA A 448 6.84 9.03 -1.33
CA ALA A 448 5.72 8.98 -2.28
C ALA A 448 5.96 7.92 -3.39
N SER A 449 6.80 6.92 -3.11
CA SER A 449 7.14 5.84 -4.06
C SER A 449 6.27 4.61 -3.89
N GLU A 450 6.17 3.82 -4.96
CA GLU A 450 5.68 2.44 -4.89
C GLU A 450 6.80 1.47 -4.51
N GLY A 451 6.45 0.35 -3.87
CA GLY A 451 7.38 -0.72 -3.54
C GLY A 451 8.45 -0.34 -2.52
N LEU A 452 8.23 0.69 -1.69
CA LEU A 452 9.07 0.93 -0.52
C LEU A 452 8.79 -0.14 0.57
N SER A 453 9.70 -0.28 1.52
CA SER A 453 9.45 -1.07 2.74
C SER A 453 9.22 -0.15 3.94
N LEU A 454 8.43 -0.64 4.89
CA LEU A 454 8.11 0.05 6.14
C LEU A 454 8.25 -0.92 7.29
N VAL A 455 9.05 -0.56 8.30
CA VAL A 455 9.28 -1.39 9.49
C VAL A 455 9.17 -0.55 10.75
N VAL A 456 8.88 -1.21 11.88
CA VAL A 456 8.86 -0.60 13.21
C VAL A 456 10.08 -1.05 14.00
N SER A 457 10.67 -0.13 14.74
CA SER A 457 11.71 -0.40 15.72
C SER A 457 11.56 0.51 16.94
N SER A 458 12.34 0.27 17.99
CA SER A 458 12.40 1.13 19.18
C SER A 458 13.74 1.83 19.21
N TYR A 459 13.75 3.15 19.14
CA TYR A 459 14.95 3.98 19.25
C TYR A 459 14.86 4.85 20.50
N ASN A 460 15.86 4.79 21.38
CA ASN A 460 15.89 5.50 22.66
C ASN A 460 14.62 5.30 23.52
N GLY A 461 14.02 4.10 23.44
CA GLY A 461 12.83 3.74 24.21
C GLY A 461 11.50 4.13 23.57
N GLU A 462 11.51 4.78 22.40
CA GLU A 462 10.30 5.18 21.67
C GLU A 462 10.17 4.43 20.34
N ASP A 463 8.94 4.14 19.94
CA ASP A 463 8.68 3.50 18.66
C ASP A 463 8.99 4.48 17.54
N ILE A 464 9.66 3.99 16.50
CA ILE A 464 9.94 4.70 15.27
C ILE A 464 9.49 3.86 14.08
N VAL A 465 9.05 4.54 13.03
CA VAL A 465 8.77 3.95 11.73
C VAL A 465 9.93 4.26 10.81
N VAL A 466 10.49 3.23 10.18
CA VAL A 466 11.61 3.36 9.23
C VAL A 466 11.11 2.96 7.85
N ALA A 467 11.27 3.86 6.88
CA ALA A 467 10.96 3.65 5.48
C ALA A 467 12.25 3.58 4.65
N PHE A 468 12.29 2.65 3.70
CA PHE A 468 13.44 2.50 2.82
C PHE A 468 13.04 2.11 1.38
N GLY A 469 13.78 2.66 0.42
CA GLY A 469 13.67 2.30 -0.99
C GLY A 469 12.44 2.85 -1.69
N GLY A 470 11.99 2.13 -2.72
CA GLY A 470 10.85 2.49 -3.55
C GLY A 470 11.23 3.07 -4.91
N TYR A 471 10.25 3.14 -5.80
CA TYR A 471 10.35 3.71 -7.14
C TYR A 471 9.26 4.77 -7.37
N ASN A 472 9.65 5.93 -7.90
CA ASN A 472 8.73 7.02 -8.30
C ASN A 472 9.17 7.64 -9.65
N GLY A 473 9.73 6.82 -10.54
CA GLY A 473 10.49 7.27 -11.71
C GLY A 473 12.01 7.27 -11.47
N HIS A 474 12.42 7.29 -10.21
CA HIS A 474 13.79 7.05 -9.76
C HIS A 474 13.80 5.94 -8.70
N TYR A 475 14.85 5.13 -8.70
CA TYR A 475 15.09 4.16 -7.63
C TYR A 475 15.65 4.90 -6.42
N ASN A 476 15.13 4.60 -5.23
CA ASN A 476 15.56 5.23 -3.99
C ASN A 476 16.36 4.27 -3.10
N ASN A 477 17.31 4.80 -2.32
CA ASN A 477 18.04 4.12 -1.23
C ASN A 477 18.19 5.01 0.00
N GLU A 478 17.32 6.00 0.15
CA GLU A 478 17.32 6.87 1.32
C GLU A 478 16.59 6.18 2.48
N VAL A 479 17.13 6.33 3.70
CA VAL A 479 16.47 5.93 4.93
C VAL A 479 15.67 7.12 5.44
N ASN A 480 14.38 6.92 5.66
CA ASN A 480 13.50 7.93 6.24
C ASN A 480 12.90 7.41 7.54
N VAL A 481 12.82 8.26 8.56
CA VAL A 481 12.36 7.91 9.91
C VAL A 481 11.27 8.86 10.34
N LEU A 482 10.20 8.29 10.89
CA LEU A 482 9.07 9.00 11.47
C LEU A 482 8.91 8.56 12.92
N LYS A 483 8.81 9.53 13.82
CA LYS A 483 8.44 9.30 15.21
C LYS A 483 6.93 9.49 15.38
N PRO A 484 6.11 8.44 15.49
CA PRO A 484 4.67 8.57 15.68
C PRO A 484 4.34 9.20 17.03
N SER A 485 3.36 10.11 17.03
CA SER A 485 2.80 10.70 18.26
C SER A 485 2.02 9.70 19.12
N HIS A 486 1.48 8.64 18.52
CA HIS A 486 0.78 7.59 19.24
C HIS A 486 1.79 6.58 19.81
N LYS A 487 2.00 6.61 21.13
CA LYS A 487 2.83 5.63 21.83
C LYS A 487 2.16 4.25 21.84
N SER A 488 2.92 3.19 21.59
CA SER A 488 2.44 1.82 21.77
C SER A 488 2.18 1.53 23.26
N SER A 489 1.03 0.92 23.55
CA SER A 489 0.70 0.38 24.89
C SER A 489 1.37 -0.98 25.17
N LEU A 490 2.11 -1.56 24.21
CA LEU A 490 2.60 -2.94 24.25
C LEU A 490 3.76 -3.21 25.23
N LYS A 491 4.47 -2.18 25.72
CA LYS A 491 5.56 -2.39 26.71
C LYS A 491 5.07 -2.85 28.09
N SER A 492 3.76 -2.80 28.37
CA SER A 492 3.20 -3.24 29.65
C SER A 492 2.99 -4.76 29.78
N LYS A 493 2.98 -5.53 28.67
CA LYS A 493 2.65 -6.96 28.69
C LYS A 493 3.82 -7.94 28.53
N ILE A 494 4.99 -7.48 28.10
CA ILE A 494 6.15 -8.36 27.84
C ILE A 494 7.09 -8.50 29.07
N MET A 495 6.90 -7.69 30.12
CA MET A 495 7.63 -7.84 31.41
C MET A 495 6.80 -8.57 32.49
N GLY A 496 5.64 -9.13 32.14
CA GLY A 496 4.67 -9.72 33.08
C GLY A 496 4.67 -11.24 33.17
N ALA A 497 5.69 -11.94 32.66
CA ALA A 497 5.78 -13.40 32.78
C ALA A 497 7.15 -13.83 33.32
N SER A 498 7.18 -14.04 34.64
CA SER A 498 8.11 -14.87 35.41
C SER A 498 9.61 -14.57 35.34
N ALA A 499 10.08 -13.70 36.23
CA ALA A 499 11.36 -13.90 36.90
C ALA A 499 11.19 -13.62 38.41
N VAL A 500 11.17 -14.69 39.20
CA VAL A 500 11.29 -14.64 40.66
C VAL A 500 12.72 -14.20 41.00
N PRO A 501 12.92 -13.16 41.82
CA PRO A 501 14.27 -12.77 42.25
C PRO A 501 14.64 -13.50 43.54
N ASP A 502 15.55 -14.48 43.43
CA ASP A 502 16.26 -14.99 44.59
C ASP A 502 17.42 -14.05 44.96
N SER A 503 17.39 -13.62 46.21
CA SER A 503 18.31 -12.72 46.87
C SER A 503 19.64 -13.36 47.27
N PHE A 504 20.72 -12.60 47.04
CA PHE A 504 21.93 -12.40 47.86
C PHE A 504 22.64 -13.60 48.52
N SER A 505 23.85 -13.90 48.02
CA SER A 505 25.16 -13.89 48.73
C SER A 505 26.22 -14.24 47.67
N ALA A 506 27.45 -13.72 47.61
CA ALA A 506 28.31 -13.14 48.60
C ALA A 506 29.31 -12.16 47.95
N VAL A 507 29.68 -11.16 48.73
CA VAL A 507 30.85 -10.29 48.57
C VAL A 507 32.11 -11.13 48.74
N ASN A 508 33.08 -11.03 47.82
CA ASN A 508 34.49 -10.77 48.15
C ASN A 508 35.42 -10.75 46.93
N ASN A 509 36.36 -9.80 47.02
CA ASN A 509 37.67 -9.72 46.36
C ASN A 509 37.76 -9.13 44.95
N ALA A 510 37.71 -7.80 44.95
CA ALA A 510 38.52 -6.99 44.05
C ALA A 510 40.02 -7.21 44.32
N THR A 511 40.76 -7.54 43.26
CA THR A 511 42.19 -7.16 43.13
C THR A 511 42.42 -6.81 41.68
N THR A 512 42.15 -5.55 41.34
CA THR A 512 42.72 -4.83 40.22
C THR A 512 44.24 -4.77 40.44
N ARG A 513 44.97 -5.67 39.78
CA ARG A 513 46.34 -5.38 39.35
C ARG A 513 46.24 -4.53 38.09
N ASP A 514 47.27 -3.72 37.88
CA ASP A 514 47.51 -2.88 36.70
C ASP A 514 46.94 -1.46 36.81
N ILE A 515 47.52 -0.67 37.72
CA ILE A 515 48.08 0.66 37.44
C ILE A 515 49.22 0.83 38.46
N GLU A 516 50.46 0.55 38.07
CA GLU A 516 51.67 1.15 38.65
C GLU A 516 52.91 0.65 37.88
N SER A 517 53.15 1.27 36.72
CA SER A 517 54.47 1.24 36.10
C SER A 517 54.75 2.55 35.42
N GLU A 518 54.91 3.61 36.22
CA GLU A 518 55.75 4.76 35.89
C GLU A 518 55.86 5.62 37.14
N ILE A 519 57.05 5.63 37.75
CA ILE A 519 57.75 6.80 38.32
C ILE A 519 58.98 6.24 39.03
N LYS A 520 60.15 6.49 38.43
CA LYS A 520 61.44 6.36 39.09
C LYS A 520 61.98 7.78 39.30
N VAL A 521 62.65 7.96 40.43
CA VAL A 521 63.61 9.01 40.80
C VAL A 521 63.10 10.12 41.76
N SER A 522 63.46 9.92 43.03
CA SER A 522 64.05 10.88 44.00
C SER A 522 63.29 12.13 44.45
N GLN A 523 62.82 12.13 45.71
CA GLN A 523 63.28 12.98 46.82
C GLN A 523 62.34 12.79 48.03
N GLU A 524 62.91 12.36 49.16
CA GLU A 524 62.24 12.31 50.46
C GLU A 524 61.92 13.74 50.94
N GLY A 525 60.67 13.97 51.40
CA GLY A 525 60.29 15.22 52.08
C GLY A 525 58.91 15.82 51.77
N LYS A 526 57.99 15.13 51.08
CA LYS A 526 56.68 15.73 50.72
C LYS A 526 55.51 14.72 50.64
N VAL A 527 55.39 13.83 51.63
CA VAL A 527 54.38 12.74 51.62
C VAL A 527 53.12 13.08 52.43
N GLU A 528 53.21 13.83 53.54
CA GLU A 528 52.03 14.12 54.38
C GLU A 528 51.00 15.05 53.70
N GLY A 529 51.44 16.14 53.05
CA GLY A 529 50.51 17.10 52.43
C GLY A 529 49.78 16.60 51.16
N LYS A 530 50.20 15.47 50.57
CA LYS A 530 49.53 14.85 49.41
C LYS A 530 48.42 13.89 49.83
N ALA A 531 48.60 13.15 50.93
CA ALA A 531 47.61 12.22 51.44
C ALA A 531 46.34 12.94 51.93
N ASP A 532 46.51 14.03 52.68
CA ASP A 532 45.38 14.84 53.18
C ASP A 532 44.56 15.47 52.04
N ARG A 533 45.22 15.82 50.93
CA ARG A 533 44.56 16.37 49.75
C ARG A 533 43.73 15.33 49.01
N ILE A 534 44.16 14.07 48.97
CA ILE A 534 43.39 12.97 48.38
C ILE A 534 42.19 12.63 49.27
N ILE A 535 42.38 12.59 50.59
CA ILE A 535 41.32 12.30 51.55
C ILE A 535 40.21 13.37 51.51
N THR A 536 40.58 14.64 51.32
CA THR A 536 39.60 15.73 51.19
C THR A 536 38.81 15.64 49.88
N THR A 537 39.46 15.32 48.75
CA THR A 537 38.76 15.09 47.47
C THR A 537 37.82 13.88 47.53
N LEU A 538 38.24 12.77 48.13
CA LEU A 538 37.40 11.58 48.26
C LEU A 538 36.18 11.83 49.17
N LYS A 539 36.30 12.71 50.17
CA LYS A 539 35.16 13.11 51.01
C LYS A 539 34.15 13.95 50.23
N SER A 540 34.61 14.89 49.40
CA SER A 540 33.70 15.68 48.56
C SER A 540 33.00 14.84 47.51
N GLU A 541 33.70 13.90 46.86
CA GLU A 541 33.10 12.98 45.90
C GLU A 541 32.08 12.06 46.56
N LYS A 542 32.36 11.58 47.79
CA LYS A 542 31.40 10.79 48.56
C LYS A 542 30.12 11.57 48.86
N GLU A 543 30.24 12.83 49.30
CA GLU A 543 29.07 13.68 49.58
C GLU A 543 28.24 13.96 48.32
N GLU A 544 28.90 14.13 47.16
CA GLU A 544 28.22 14.32 45.87
C GLU A 544 27.47 13.06 45.41
N VAL A 545 28.07 11.88 45.59
CA VAL A 545 27.42 10.59 45.30
C VAL A 545 26.24 10.34 46.23
N GLU A 546 26.36 10.64 47.53
CA GLU A 546 25.26 10.50 48.49
C GLU A 546 24.11 11.47 48.18
N ALA A 547 24.40 12.69 47.74
CA ALA A 547 23.38 13.65 47.29
C ALA A 547 22.66 13.16 46.02
N SER A 548 23.41 12.62 45.05
CA SER A 548 22.86 12.06 43.81
C SER A 548 21.97 10.84 44.09
N LEU A 549 22.39 9.94 44.98
CA LEU A 549 21.61 8.78 45.41
C LEU A 549 20.28 9.19 46.07
N ASN A 550 20.29 10.25 46.88
CA ASN A 550 19.06 10.75 47.52
C ASN A 550 18.10 11.39 46.51
N LYS A 551 18.62 12.11 45.51
CA LYS A 551 17.81 12.65 44.40
C LYS A 551 17.14 11.53 43.61
N GLU A 552 17.88 10.48 43.30
CA GLU A 552 17.37 9.33 42.53
C GLU A 552 16.34 8.51 43.31
N LYS A 553 16.50 8.38 44.64
CA LYS A 553 15.48 7.79 45.51
C LYS A 553 14.16 8.57 45.49
N ILE A 554 14.22 9.91 45.52
CA ILE A 554 13.04 10.76 45.47
C ILE A 554 12.34 10.62 44.11
N GLN A 555 13.10 10.64 43.02
CA GLN A 555 12.55 10.42 41.67
C GLN A 555 11.91 9.04 41.55
N THR A 556 12.53 8.00 42.12
CA THR A 556 11.97 6.64 42.12
C THR A 556 10.65 6.56 42.89
N LEU A 557 10.51 7.31 43.98
CA LEU A 557 9.25 7.37 44.74
C LEU A 557 8.15 8.11 43.95
N GLN A 558 8.49 9.22 43.31
CA GLN A 558 7.55 9.96 42.45
C GLN A 558 7.05 9.10 41.30
N LEU A 559 7.94 8.40 40.61
CA LEU A 559 7.57 7.49 39.52
C LEU A 559 6.67 6.35 40.00
N LYS A 560 6.87 5.83 41.22
CA LYS A 560 5.99 4.79 41.79
C LYS A 560 4.58 5.31 42.08
N GLU A 561 4.46 6.56 42.52
CA GLU A 561 3.18 7.20 42.79
C GLU A 561 2.41 7.45 41.47
N GLU A 562 3.09 8.01 40.46
CA GLU A 562 2.51 8.18 39.11
C GLU A 562 2.05 6.85 38.50
N LEU A 563 2.83 5.78 38.68
CA LEU A 563 2.48 4.44 38.18
C LEU A 563 1.21 3.91 38.87
N ALA A 564 1.07 4.10 40.18
CA ALA A 564 -0.14 3.75 40.91
C ALA A 564 -1.36 4.57 40.45
N GLU A 565 -1.20 5.86 40.21
CA GLU A 565 -2.27 6.70 39.65
C GLU A 565 -2.70 6.24 38.27
N ILE A 566 -1.75 5.93 37.38
CA ILE A 566 -2.03 5.41 36.04
C ILE A 566 -2.76 4.06 36.11
N ASP A 567 -2.36 3.16 37.01
CA ASP A 567 -3.04 1.88 37.20
C ASP A 567 -4.50 2.06 37.64
N THR A 568 -4.76 2.96 38.59
CA THR A 568 -6.15 3.24 39.01
C THR A 568 -6.98 3.80 37.84
N ARG A 569 -6.43 4.73 37.07
CA ARG A 569 -7.10 5.31 35.89
C ARG A 569 -7.37 4.26 34.81
N ASN A 570 -6.42 3.36 34.58
CA ASN A 570 -6.61 2.23 33.66
C ASN A 570 -7.76 1.33 34.11
N THR A 571 -7.85 1.00 35.41
CA THR A 571 -8.96 0.18 35.91
C THR A 571 -10.33 0.84 35.74
N GLU A 572 -10.40 2.18 35.86
CA GLU A 572 -11.62 2.94 35.66
C GLU A 572 -12.02 2.96 34.18
N LEU A 573 -11.08 3.23 33.28
CA LEU A 573 -11.29 3.15 31.83
C LEU A 573 -11.73 1.76 31.37
N TYR A 574 -11.20 0.68 31.96
CA TYR A 574 -11.66 -0.68 31.67
C TYR A 574 -13.13 -0.90 32.05
N LYS A 575 -13.59 -0.31 33.17
CA LYS A 575 -15.00 -0.40 33.57
C LYS A 575 -15.90 0.39 32.62
N GLU A 576 -15.49 1.59 32.22
CA GLU A 576 -16.23 2.40 31.24
C GLU A 576 -16.33 1.69 29.90
N LEU A 577 -15.21 1.13 29.40
CA LEU A 577 -15.17 0.38 28.15
C LEU A 577 -16.10 -0.83 28.19
N GLN A 578 -16.16 -1.55 29.31
CA GLN A 578 -17.10 -2.66 29.47
C GLN A 578 -18.57 -2.18 29.48
N SER A 579 -18.84 -1.03 30.09
CA SER A 579 -20.17 -0.41 30.06
C SER A 579 -20.60 -0.03 28.64
N VAL A 580 -19.71 0.61 27.87
CA VAL A 580 -19.97 0.99 26.47
C VAL A 580 -20.17 -0.23 25.59
N ARG A 581 -19.40 -1.31 25.78
CA ARG A 581 -19.60 -2.58 25.06
C ARG A 581 -20.98 -3.19 25.32
N ASN A 582 -21.45 -3.16 26.57
CA ASN A 582 -22.78 -3.63 26.92
C ASN A 582 -23.89 -2.78 26.27
N GLN A 583 -23.70 -1.45 26.21
CA GLN A 583 -24.63 -0.55 25.52
C GLN A 583 -24.66 -0.80 24.01
N LEU A 584 -23.49 -1.01 23.39
CA LEU A 584 -23.38 -1.31 21.96
C LEU A 584 -24.10 -2.62 21.61
N ALA A 585 -23.92 -3.67 22.43
CA ALA A 585 -24.62 -4.95 22.23
C ALA A 585 -26.14 -4.80 22.33
N ALA A 586 -26.63 -3.96 23.25
CA ALA A 586 -28.06 -3.66 23.38
C ALA A 586 -28.60 -2.92 22.14
N GLU A 587 -27.88 -1.92 21.63
CA GLU A 587 -28.29 -1.19 20.41
C GLU A 587 -28.19 -2.05 19.15
N GLN A 588 -27.19 -2.93 19.03
CA GLN A 588 -27.12 -3.90 17.93
C GLN A 588 -28.34 -4.84 17.92
N SER A 589 -28.75 -5.34 19.10
CA SER A 589 -29.96 -6.15 19.23
C SER A 589 -31.22 -5.37 18.84
N ARG A 590 -31.28 -4.08 19.17
CA ARG A 590 -32.38 -3.18 18.80
C ARG A 590 -32.43 -2.92 17.29
N CYS A 591 -31.29 -2.63 16.67
CA CYS A 591 -31.18 -2.45 15.22
C CYS A 591 -31.62 -3.71 14.47
N PHE A 592 -31.17 -4.89 14.92
CA PHE A 592 -31.59 -6.16 14.32
C PHE A 592 -33.12 -6.36 14.36
N LYS A 593 -33.77 -6.04 15.49
CA LYS A 593 -35.23 -6.10 15.59
C LYS A 593 -35.90 -5.15 14.60
N LEU A 594 -35.40 -3.93 14.47
CA LEU A 594 -35.94 -2.95 13.52
C LEU A 594 -35.75 -3.38 12.07
N GLU A 595 -34.62 -4.01 11.73
CA GLU A 595 -34.38 -4.55 10.38
C GLU A 595 -35.38 -5.66 10.02
N VAL A 596 -35.68 -6.55 10.97
CA VAL A 596 -36.71 -7.58 10.79
C VAL A 596 -38.09 -6.94 10.58
N GLU A 597 -38.47 -5.96 11.39
CA GLU A 597 -39.74 -5.24 11.22
C GLU A 597 -39.84 -4.52 9.86
N VAL A 598 -38.76 -3.90 9.40
CA VAL A 598 -38.68 -3.25 8.08
C VAL A 598 -38.82 -4.29 6.96
N ALA A 599 -38.20 -5.46 7.09
CA ALA A 599 -38.33 -6.54 6.11
C ALA A 599 -39.77 -7.06 6.03
N GLU A 600 -40.43 -7.27 7.17
CA GLU A 600 -41.85 -7.67 7.22
C GLU A 600 -42.76 -6.61 6.57
N LEU A 601 -42.52 -5.32 6.83
CA LEU A 601 -43.28 -4.24 6.22
C LEU A 601 -43.09 -4.18 4.70
N ARG A 602 -41.86 -4.40 4.21
CA ARG A 602 -41.58 -4.48 2.77
C ARG A 602 -42.32 -5.65 2.11
N GLN A 603 -42.35 -6.81 2.77
CA GLN A 603 -43.10 -7.96 2.28
C GLN A 603 -44.60 -7.67 2.19
N LYS A 604 -45.18 -7.03 3.22
CA LYS A 604 -46.60 -6.61 3.22
C LYS A 604 -46.91 -5.59 2.11
N LEU A 605 -45.97 -4.69 1.82
CA LEU A 605 -46.13 -3.73 0.73
C LEU A 605 -46.18 -4.44 -0.63
N GLN A 606 -45.29 -5.40 -0.84
CA GLN A 606 -45.24 -6.18 -2.08
C GLN A 606 -46.52 -7.00 -2.30
N THR A 607 -47.08 -7.61 -1.25
CA THR A 607 -48.35 -8.34 -1.36
C THR A 607 -49.51 -7.39 -1.65
N MET A 608 -49.53 -6.20 -1.06
CA MET A 608 -50.54 -5.18 -1.36
C MET A 608 -50.50 -4.73 -2.83
N GLU A 609 -49.31 -4.52 -3.39
CA GLU A 609 -49.15 -4.20 -4.82
C GLU A 609 -49.66 -5.32 -5.74
N THR A 610 -49.45 -6.59 -5.38
CA THR A 610 -49.98 -7.71 -6.16
C THR A 610 -51.51 -7.76 -6.14
N LEU A 611 -52.12 -7.58 -4.96
CA LEU A 611 -53.58 -7.53 -4.82
C LEU A 611 -54.19 -6.36 -5.61
N GLN A 612 -53.51 -5.22 -5.66
CA GLN A 612 -53.96 -4.06 -6.43
C GLN A 612 -53.97 -4.34 -7.94
N LYS A 613 -52.95 -5.04 -8.47
CA LYS A 613 -52.91 -5.47 -9.88
C LYS A 613 -54.03 -6.48 -10.19
N GLU A 614 -54.30 -7.42 -9.30
CA GLU A 614 -55.41 -8.37 -9.47
C GLU A 614 -56.77 -7.65 -9.48
N LEU A 615 -56.98 -6.68 -8.58
CA LEU A 615 -58.19 -5.87 -8.54
C LEU A 615 -58.42 -5.12 -9.87
N GLU A 616 -57.37 -4.47 -10.40
CA GLU A 616 -57.44 -3.78 -11.69
C GLU A 616 -57.80 -4.73 -12.83
N LEU A 617 -57.24 -5.94 -12.82
CA LEU A 617 -57.51 -6.96 -13.83
C LEU A 617 -58.97 -7.44 -13.76
N LEU A 618 -59.49 -7.68 -12.56
CA LEU A 618 -60.89 -8.03 -12.34
C LEU A 618 -61.84 -6.90 -12.77
N GLN A 619 -61.48 -5.64 -12.50
CA GLN A 619 -62.27 -4.49 -12.94
C GLN A 619 -62.32 -4.40 -14.47
N ARG A 620 -61.20 -4.63 -15.17
CA ARG A 620 -61.16 -4.68 -16.64
C ARG A 620 -62.01 -5.81 -17.20
N GLN A 621 -61.91 -7.02 -16.63
CA GLN A 621 -62.74 -8.17 -17.04
C GLN A 621 -64.23 -7.87 -16.88
N ARG A 622 -64.63 -7.26 -15.76
CA ARG A 622 -66.01 -6.84 -15.52
C ARG A 622 -66.50 -5.82 -16.55
N ALA A 623 -65.67 -4.85 -16.91
CA ALA A 623 -66.01 -3.85 -17.94
C ALA A 623 -66.26 -4.51 -19.31
N VAL A 624 -65.35 -5.40 -19.73
CA VAL A 624 -65.48 -6.16 -20.99
C VAL A 624 -66.73 -7.04 -20.99
N ALA A 625 -67.01 -7.75 -19.90
CA ALA A 625 -68.20 -8.59 -19.79
C ALA A 625 -69.50 -7.75 -19.85
N SER A 626 -69.51 -6.57 -19.23
CA SER A 626 -70.64 -5.64 -19.30
C SER A 626 -70.88 -5.13 -20.72
N GLU A 627 -69.83 -4.81 -21.47
CA GLU A 627 -69.92 -4.36 -22.86
C GLU A 627 -70.37 -5.49 -23.80
N GLN A 628 -69.89 -6.72 -23.59
CA GLN A 628 -70.37 -7.92 -24.31
C GLN A 628 -71.86 -8.21 -24.02
N ALA A 629 -72.30 -8.05 -22.78
CA ALA A 629 -73.71 -8.20 -22.42
C ALA A 629 -74.59 -7.12 -23.09
N ALA A 630 -74.12 -5.86 -23.12
CA ALA A 630 -74.82 -4.76 -23.78
C ALA A 630 -74.94 -4.98 -25.30
N THR A 631 -73.88 -5.44 -25.96
CA THR A 631 -73.87 -5.74 -27.40
C THR A 631 -74.73 -6.96 -27.76
N MET A 632 -74.76 -8.00 -26.92
CA MET A 632 -75.69 -9.13 -27.10
C MET A 632 -77.16 -8.72 -26.94
N ASN A 633 -77.47 -7.84 -25.98
CA ASN A 633 -78.81 -7.30 -25.82
C ASN A 633 -79.22 -6.40 -27.00
N ALA A 634 -78.31 -5.59 -27.54
CA ALA A 634 -78.55 -4.78 -28.74
C ALA A 634 -78.80 -5.67 -29.98
N LYS A 635 -78.05 -6.77 -30.15
CA LYS A 635 -78.29 -7.74 -31.22
C LYS A 635 -79.66 -8.41 -31.12
N ARG A 636 -80.11 -8.78 -29.91
CA ARG A 636 -81.46 -9.32 -29.66
C ARG A 636 -82.58 -8.35 -30.02
N GLN A 637 -82.37 -7.04 -29.82
CA GLN A 637 -83.36 -6.03 -30.23
C GLN A 637 -83.35 -5.78 -31.75
N SER A 638 -82.21 -5.92 -32.43
CA SER A 638 -82.11 -5.78 -33.90
C SER A 638 -82.71 -6.95 -34.70
N SER A 639 -82.85 -8.14 -34.11
CA SER A 639 -83.47 -9.31 -34.74
C SER A 639 -84.98 -9.45 -34.46
N GLY A 640 -85.59 -8.50 -33.72
CA GLY A 640 -87.01 -8.49 -33.37
C GLY A 640 -87.92 -7.77 -34.37
N GLY A 641 -87.49 -7.66 -35.62
CA GLY A 641 -88.12 -6.80 -36.64
C GLY A 641 -88.97 -7.53 -37.68
N VAL A 642 -89.65 -8.64 -37.37
CA VAL A 642 -90.74 -9.19 -38.21
C VAL A 642 -91.67 -9.95 -37.27
N TRP A 643 -92.92 -9.50 -37.14
CA TRP A 643 -94.16 -10.19 -36.70
C TRP A 643 -95.04 -9.18 -35.97
N GLY A 644 -95.86 -8.46 -36.74
CA GLY A 644 -96.74 -7.42 -36.21
C GLY A 644 -97.92 -7.12 -37.12
N TRP A 645 -98.65 -8.16 -37.58
CA TRP A 645 -100.01 -8.03 -38.09
C TRP A 645 -100.77 -9.34 -37.80
N LEU A 646 -101.64 -9.33 -36.78
CA LEU A 646 -103.00 -9.92 -36.80
C LEU A 646 -103.60 -9.98 -35.39
N ALA A 647 -104.84 -9.48 -35.30
CA ALA A 647 -105.80 -9.54 -34.19
C ALA A 647 -105.40 -8.72 -32.94
N GLY A 648 -106.18 -7.76 -32.46
CA GLY A 648 -107.59 -7.46 -32.65
C GLY A 648 -108.06 -6.88 -31.32
N THR A 649 -108.42 -5.61 -31.29
CA THR A 649 -109.06 -4.98 -30.13
C THR A 649 -110.44 -5.60 -29.91
N PRO A 650 -110.91 -5.66 -28.65
CA PRO A 650 -112.12 -4.88 -28.33
C PRO A 650 -112.04 -4.30 -26.88
N PRO A 651 -113.07 -3.58 -26.38
CA PRO A 651 -113.17 -2.11 -26.36
C PRO A 651 -113.17 -1.54 -24.91
N PRO A 652 -113.31 -0.21 -24.70
CA PRO A 652 -112.95 0.40 -23.43
C PRO A 652 -114.09 0.46 -22.41
N LYS A 653 -113.67 0.27 -21.15
CA LYS A 653 -114.08 0.88 -19.87
C LYS A 653 -115.57 1.00 -19.52
N THR A 654 -115.91 0.40 -18.39
CA THR A 654 -116.50 1.11 -17.23
C THR A 654 -115.85 0.62 -15.95
#